data_AF-A0A972ZQE9-F1
#
_entry.id   AF-A0A972ZQE9-F1
#
_cell.length_a   1.000
_cell.length_b   1.000
_cell.length_c   1.000
_cell.angle_alpha   90.00
_cell.angle_beta   90.00
_cell.angle_gamma   90.00
#
_symmetry.space_group_name_H-M   'P 1'
#
loop_
_entity.id
_entity.type
_entity.pdbx_description
1 polymer ?
#
loop_
_entity_poly.entity_id
_entity_poly.type
_entity_poly.pdbx_seq_one_letter_code
_entity_poly.pdbx_strand_id
1 'polypeptide(L)'
;MKNLFWIILLSALFINDNVSAGELLKNGDFEIGIAARDRSSSFHCKYWRRVIEKEKEFNSWLTDGTLARNQIGANNKALNFRWQVSSVFQYFSAIANEEYTFSVDYYIPTTECRWQPRIQVEWYNSSDVLIGDLITIAEVDNISSDTQQWIKLEGKATAPSNTAYARILLNVNDRGTGPYFQQEYIDNASVIGKPGKHNLPVSFSCYPYNLLELDFIDESLLFKNTLTKFSDDKNDDLLTFTKISGPDWLKIAPDGVLEGTPLFADAGENQFVVSVSDNKGTSDTCTVSMLVVGSLRLAHIFDDDMMLQRGASIPVWGKALPEMYVTVTMSTGESSSTSSNAQGDWSLELPAMPMSKSPVYMTITSGTRTFNLSNLLIGDVWFCSGQSNMAYSLIAISGYDEEIQSSENPALRFVSTPTWGRSSIPVENFQERLRWDVCEPSTSKHISAVGYFFGKYLEADLDIPIGLIVSARGGTRIEPWATGLSDSGDAALYNSDVHPYTKMPIKGVLWYQGEANVRNGSTYTDKMQTLVKEWRAVWGNNFPFYFVQLASFNNRGDAVYQLPEFWAAQTKAMELIPNSGMAVITVISTIDNIHPKNKDEVGRRLALWAKHGTYGIDNLVYSGPMVKKMVKEGDKIRVFFDRVGGGLASRNNLPLNWFEIAGADSNFVEANAVIENNTVLVNTNLVKEPVFVRFAWNEIAEPNLMNKEGLPANSFYRDVRGQLLRKE
;
A
#
# COMPACT_ATOMS: atom_id res chain seq x y z
N MET A 1 -3.26 -30.17 10.35
CA MET A 1 -2.63 -29.73 11.62
C MET A 1 -3.10 -28.33 12.04
N LYS A 2 -4.42 -28.05 12.05
CA LYS A 2 -5.01 -26.77 12.49
C LYS A 2 -5.91 -26.89 13.72
N ASN A 3 -6.10 -28.11 14.25
CA ASN A 3 -7.01 -28.37 15.38
C ASN A 3 -6.31 -28.52 16.73
N LEU A 4 -4.99 -28.33 16.81
CA LEU A 4 -4.24 -28.50 18.07
C LEU A 4 -3.85 -27.18 18.76
N PHE A 5 -3.89 -26.05 18.03
CA PHE A 5 -3.48 -24.75 18.60
C PHE A 5 -4.63 -24.02 19.34
N TRP A 6 -5.88 -24.40 19.07
CA TRP A 6 -7.06 -23.82 19.74
C TRP A 6 -7.41 -24.49 21.08
N ILE A 7 -6.81 -25.64 21.40
CA ILE A 7 -7.11 -26.38 22.64
C ILE A 7 -6.31 -25.84 23.85
N ILE A 8 -5.22 -25.10 23.62
CA ILE A 8 -4.34 -24.61 24.69
C ILE A 8 -4.68 -23.18 25.16
N LEU A 9 -5.44 -22.39 24.39
CA LEU A 9 -5.81 -21.02 24.81
C LEU A 9 -7.18 -20.93 25.53
N LEU A 10 -8.03 -21.94 25.44
CA LEU A 10 -9.37 -21.96 26.05
C LEU A 10 -9.41 -22.56 27.47
N SER A 11 -8.28 -23.01 28.01
CA SER A 11 -8.19 -23.58 29.36
C SER A 11 -7.79 -22.58 30.45
N ALA A 12 -7.62 -21.29 30.14
CA ALA A 12 -7.15 -20.28 31.11
C ALA A 12 -8.18 -19.18 31.47
N LEU A 13 -9.43 -19.25 30.99
CA LEU A 13 -10.44 -18.18 31.23
C LEU A 13 -11.81 -18.72 31.69
N PHE A 14 -11.82 -19.69 32.59
CA PHE A 14 -13.01 -20.05 33.38
C PHE A 14 -12.74 -19.90 34.88
N ILE A 15 -12.74 -18.65 35.36
CA ILE A 15 -13.16 -18.32 36.73
C ILE A 15 -13.95 -17.01 36.65
N ASN A 16 -15.18 -17.05 37.20
CA ASN A 16 -16.16 -15.97 37.38
C ASN A 16 -17.05 -15.58 36.19
N ASP A 17 -18.25 -16.18 36.22
CA ASP A 17 -19.59 -15.57 36.26
C ASP A 17 -19.95 -14.35 35.40
N ASN A 18 -21.16 -14.50 34.84
CA ASN A 18 -22.01 -13.53 34.15
C ASN A 18 -21.64 -13.28 32.69
N VAL A 19 -22.48 -13.79 31.78
CA VAL A 19 -23.09 -13.03 30.67
C VAL A 19 -24.14 -13.91 29.98
N SER A 20 -25.34 -13.35 29.87
CA SER A 20 -26.49 -13.78 29.09
C SER A 20 -26.29 -13.60 27.59
N ALA A 21 -26.75 -14.56 26.78
CA ALA A 21 -26.92 -14.45 25.33
C ALA A 21 -28.16 -15.30 24.98
N GLY A 22 -29.23 -14.77 24.37
CA GLY A 22 -29.33 -14.04 23.10
C GLY A 22 -28.67 -14.86 21.97
N GLU A 23 -29.31 -15.57 21.04
CA GLU A 23 -30.41 -15.27 20.12
C GLU A 23 -30.97 -16.58 19.48
N LEU A 24 -32.06 -16.52 18.69
CA LEU A 24 -32.15 -17.14 17.34
C LEU A 24 -33.41 -16.77 16.50
N LEU A 25 -33.22 -16.90 15.17
CA LEU A 25 -33.87 -16.30 14.00
C LEU A 25 -35.21 -16.90 13.50
N LYS A 26 -35.72 -16.29 12.41
CA LYS A 26 -37.02 -16.36 11.71
C LYS A 26 -37.37 -17.70 11.04
N ASN A 27 -38.68 -17.97 10.89
CA ASN A 27 -39.21 -18.55 9.66
C ASN A 27 -40.66 -18.08 9.43
N GLY A 28 -40.98 -17.75 8.18
CA GLY A 28 -42.28 -17.25 7.73
C GLY A 28 -43.29 -18.36 7.55
N ASP A 29 -44.52 -18.07 7.95
CA ASP A 29 -45.80 -18.60 7.48
C ASP A 29 -46.87 -17.96 8.42
N PHE A 30 -47.96 -17.37 7.89
CA PHE A 30 -48.98 -16.72 8.76
C PHE A 30 -49.76 -15.51 8.17
N GLU A 31 -50.86 -15.68 7.44
CA GLU A 31 -51.78 -14.60 6.98
C GLU A 31 -52.45 -13.81 8.13
N ILE A 32 -52.49 -12.47 8.02
CA ILE A 32 -53.36 -11.59 8.81
C ILE A 32 -54.72 -11.45 8.10
N GLY A 33 -55.79 -11.99 8.70
CA GLY A 33 -57.15 -11.73 8.27
C GLY A 33 -57.63 -10.35 8.73
N ILE A 34 -57.95 -9.46 7.78
CA ILE A 34 -58.57 -8.15 8.03
C ILE A 34 -60.06 -8.36 8.35
N ALA A 35 -60.53 -7.96 9.53
CA ALA A 35 -61.96 -7.90 9.84
C ALA A 35 -62.56 -6.55 9.41
N ALA A 36 -63.58 -6.60 8.55
CA ALA A 36 -64.42 -5.46 8.21
C ALA A 36 -65.29 -5.01 9.41
N ARG A 37 -65.64 -3.73 9.40
CA ARG A 37 -66.33 -2.98 10.46
C ARG A 37 -67.58 -3.70 11.03
N ASP A 38 -67.73 -3.58 12.35
CA ASP A 38 -68.99 -3.68 13.12
C ASP A 38 -69.53 -5.05 13.58
N ARG A 39 -68.67 -6.03 13.94
CA ARG A 39 -69.08 -7.15 14.81
C ARG A 39 -67.98 -7.54 15.82
N SER A 40 -68.39 -8.00 17.01
CA SER A 40 -67.51 -8.67 17.98
C SER A 40 -66.81 -9.85 17.30
N SER A 41 -65.51 -9.69 17.02
CA SER A 41 -64.67 -10.69 16.35
C SER A 41 -64.01 -11.61 17.38
N SER A 42 -64.18 -12.93 17.24
CA SER A 42 -63.35 -13.92 17.92
C SER A 42 -62.08 -14.17 17.10
N PHE A 43 -60.92 -13.85 17.66
CA PHE A 43 -59.63 -14.15 17.05
C PHE A 43 -59.20 -15.57 17.44
N HIS A 44 -58.97 -16.43 16.45
CA HIS A 44 -58.35 -17.75 16.63
C HIS A 44 -56.99 -17.72 15.93
N CYS A 45 -55.89 -17.72 16.68
CA CYS A 45 -54.55 -17.71 16.10
C CYS A 45 -53.99 -19.13 15.94
N LYS A 46 -53.38 -19.41 14.79
CA LYS A 46 -53.01 -20.77 14.35
C LYS A 46 -51.50 -21.07 14.47
N TYR A 47 -50.65 -20.15 14.96
CA TYR A 47 -49.17 -20.31 15.00
C TYR A 47 -48.51 -19.76 16.28
N TRP A 48 -47.49 -20.49 16.75
CA TRP A 48 -46.73 -20.26 18.00
C TRP A 48 -45.25 -20.02 17.67
N ARG A 49 -44.62 -19.00 18.26
CA ARG A 49 -43.15 -18.80 18.17
C ARG A 49 -42.55 -18.80 19.58
N ARG A 50 -41.49 -19.59 19.79
CA ARG A 50 -40.56 -19.46 20.93
C ARG A 50 -39.12 -19.41 20.42
N VAL A 51 -38.30 -18.60 21.07
CA VAL A 51 -36.84 -18.49 20.86
C VAL A 51 -36.11 -19.34 21.91
N ILE A 52 -35.09 -20.11 21.51
CA ILE A 52 -34.15 -20.84 22.38
C ILE A 52 -32.71 -20.51 21.95
N GLU A 53 -31.86 -20.16 22.91
CA GLU A 53 -30.56 -19.51 22.70
C GLU A 53 -29.41 -20.48 23.10
N LYS A 54 -28.95 -21.32 22.15
CA LYS A 54 -27.78 -22.29 22.12
C LYS A 54 -27.85 -23.62 22.91
N GLU A 55 -27.20 -24.75 22.57
CA GLU A 55 -26.96 -25.46 21.28
C GLU A 55 -26.60 -26.98 21.48
N LYS A 56 -26.43 -27.56 22.70
CA LYS A 56 -25.91 -28.96 22.81
C LYS A 56 -26.59 -30.01 23.71
N GLU A 57 -27.74 -29.75 24.33
CA GLU A 57 -28.54 -30.83 24.96
C GLU A 57 -30.05 -30.67 24.70
N PHE A 58 -30.53 -31.05 23.51
CA PHE A 58 -31.88 -31.63 23.40
C PHE A 58 -32.05 -32.60 22.22
N ASN A 59 -30.96 -33.23 21.76
CA ASN A 59 -31.05 -34.35 20.81
C ASN A 59 -31.54 -35.66 21.48
N SER A 60 -32.43 -35.61 22.48
CA SER A 60 -32.97 -36.83 23.10
C SER A 60 -34.48 -36.85 23.40
N TRP A 61 -35.28 -35.82 23.09
CA TRP A 61 -36.74 -35.85 23.32
C TRP A 61 -37.50 -35.28 22.11
N LEU A 62 -37.58 -36.02 21.00
CA LEU A 62 -38.67 -36.96 20.71
C LEU A 62 -38.21 -38.45 20.78
N THR A 63 -37.70 -38.89 21.91
CA THR A 63 -37.95 -40.27 22.36
C THR A 63 -39.04 -40.11 23.43
N ASP A 64 -40.33 -40.32 23.19
CA ASP A 64 -41.03 -41.44 22.56
C ASP A 64 -42.29 -40.85 21.88
N GLY A 65 -42.26 -40.71 20.55
CA GLY A 65 -43.35 -40.15 19.73
C GLY A 65 -44.66 -40.97 19.72
N THR A 66 -44.77 -41.96 20.60
CA THR A 66 -45.92 -42.85 20.75
C THR A 66 -46.85 -42.40 21.90
N LEU A 67 -46.34 -41.73 22.95
CA LEU A 67 -47.16 -41.20 24.06
C LEU A 67 -47.91 -39.91 23.67
N ALA A 68 -47.22 -38.94 23.04
CA ALA A 68 -47.82 -37.67 22.66
C ALA A 68 -48.91 -37.79 21.57
N ARG A 69 -48.78 -38.76 20.65
CA ARG A 69 -49.78 -38.98 19.59
C ARG A 69 -51.03 -39.72 20.06
N ASN A 70 -50.90 -40.59 21.07
CA ASN A 70 -52.03 -41.41 21.54
C ASN A 70 -52.88 -40.74 22.63
N GLN A 71 -52.36 -39.75 23.36
CA GLN A 71 -53.12 -39.04 24.40
C GLN A 71 -53.63 -37.65 24.00
N ILE A 72 -53.05 -37.01 22.97
CA ILE A 72 -53.20 -35.56 22.74
C ILE A 72 -53.80 -35.22 21.37
N GLY A 73 -54.14 -36.20 20.51
CA GLY A 73 -54.78 -35.92 19.21
C GLY A 73 -53.85 -35.25 18.17
N ALA A 74 -54.13 -35.47 16.88
CA ALA A 74 -53.21 -35.13 15.78
C ALA A 74 -53.06 -33.62 15.47
N ASN A 75 -53.86 -32.76 16.10
CA ASN A 75 -53.90 -31.31 15.79
C ASN A 75 -53.36 -30.41 16.93
N ASN A 76 -52.91 -30.99 18.04
CA ASN A 76 -52.57 -30.22 19.24
C ASN A 76 -51.08 -29.83 19.25
N LYS A 77 -50.76 -28.57 19.61
CA LYS A 77 -49.39 -28.01 19.61
C LYS A 77 -48.88 -27.89 21.06
N ALA A 78 -47.75 -28.54 21.36
CA ALA A 78 -47.16 -28.64 22.71
C ALA A 78 -46.10 -27.56 22.99
N LEU A 79 -45.94 -27.12 24.25
CA LEU A 79 -44.87 -26.22 24.71
C LEU A 79 -44.11 -26.84 25.89
N ASN A 80 -42.85 -27.22 25.69
CA ASN A 80 -41.98 -27.76 26.73
C ASN A 80 -41.33 -26.62 27.54
N PHE A 81 -41.49 -26.61 28.87
CA PHE A 81 -40.88 -25.61 29.76
C PHE A 81 -39.92 -26.28 30.76
N ARG A 82 -38.69 -25.76 30.83
CA ARG A 82 -37.73 -26.09 31.90
C ARG A 82 -37.28 -24.78 32.55
N TRP A 83 -37.58 -24.64 33.84
CA TRP A 83 -36.92 -23.72 34.79
C TRP A 83 -36.99 -22.21 34.48
N GLN A 84 -38.19 -21.64 34.26
CA GLN A 84 -38.64 -20.32 34.75
C GLN A 84 -40.08 -20.02 34.26
N VAL A 85 -40.78 -19.17 35.02
CA VAL A 85 -42.19 -19.32 35.45
C VAL A 85 -43.16 -18.38 34.70
N SER A 86 -42.72 -17.77 33.60
CA SER A 86 -43.51 -16.78 32.87
C SER A 86 -43.22 -16.71 31.38
N SER A 87 -44.24 -16.70 30.54
CA SER A 87 -44.10 -16.54 29.08
C SER A 87 -45.14 -15.58 28.52
N VAL A 88 -44.67 -14.50 27.88
CA VAL A 88 -45.53 -13.63 27.07
C VAL A 88 -45.92 -14.39 25.81
N PHE A 89 -47.21 -14.66 25.61
CA PHE A 89 -47.67 -15.41 24.44
C PHE A 89 -48.41 -14.55 23.41
N GLN A 90 -48.82 -13.32 23.75
CA GLN A 90 -49.49 -12.43 22.80
C GLN A 90 -49.33 -10.94 23.16
N TYR A 91 -49.21 -10.10 22.12
CA TYR A 91 -49.33 -8.64 22.18
C TYR A 91 -50.56 -8.19 21.40
N PHE A 92 -51.27 -7.17 21.87
CA PHE A 92 -52.34 -6.56 21.08
C PHE A 92 -52.59 -5.10 21.46
N SER A 93 -53.00 -4.29 20.49
CA SER A 93 -53.42 -2.90 20.71
C SER A 93 -54.75 -2.86 21.47
N ALA A 94 -54.75 -2.15 22.59
CA ALA A 94 -55.89 -2.06 23.50
C ALA A 94 -56.46 -0.64 23.50
N ILE A 95 -57.76 -0.54 23.68
CA ILE A 95 -58.48 0.73 23.85
C ILE A 95 -58.65 0.94 25.34
N ALA A 96 -58.20 2.09 25.84
CA ALA A 96 -58.37 2.47 27.23
C ALA A 96 -59.84 2.36 27.68
N ASN A 97 -60.05 1.79 28.88
CA ASN A 97 -61.35 1.49 29.49
C ASN A 97 -62.20 0.43 28.78
N GLU A 98 -61.72 -0.20 27.71
CA GLU A 98 -62.40 -1.34 27.09
C GLU A 98 -62.13 -2.62 27.89
N GLU A 99 -63.15 -3.45 28.04
CA GLU A 99 -63.03 -4.79 28.65
C GLU A 99 -62.65 -5.82 27.59
N TYR A 100 -61.61 -6.59 27.87
CA TYR A 100 -61.15 -7.68 27.04
C TYR A 100 -61.44 -9.01 27.72
N THR A 101 -61.90 -9.99 26.95
CA THR A 101 -62.03 -11.38 27.39
C THR A 101 -60.86 -12.17 26.86
N PHE A 102 -60.19 -12.90 27.74
CA PHE A 102 -59.02 -13.71 27.43
C PHE A 102 -59.37 -15.15 27.70
N SER A 103 -59.00 -16.06 26.81
CA SER A 103 -59.05 -17.48 27.10
C SER A 103 -57.89 -18.26 26.52
N VAL A 104 -57.50 -19.34 27.19
CA VAL A 104 -56.59 -20.37 26.67
C VAL A 104 -57.00 -21.72 27.24
N ASP A 105 -56.98 -22.75 26.42
CA ASP A 105 -57.11 -24.12 26.90
C ASP A 105 -55.73 -24.58 27.38
N TYR A 106 -55.65 -25.15 28.58
CA TYR A 106 -54.44 -25.69 29.19
C TYR A 106 -54.66 -27.17 29.50
N TYR A 107 -53.72 -28.03 29.14
CA TYR A 107 -53.80 -29.46 29.43
C TYR A 107 -53.13 -29.78 30.75
N ILE A 108 -53.86 -30.48 31.61
CA ILE A 108 -53.35 -31.02 32.87
C ILE A 108 -52.72 -32.39 32.58
N PRO A 109 -51.38 -32.52 32.70
CA PRO A 109 -50.69 -33.71 32.23
C PRO A 109 -50.71 -34.89 33.22
N THR A 110 -51.09 -34.68 34.49
CA THR A 110 -51.14 -35.76 35.51
C THR A 110 -52.19 -35.48 36.60
N THR A 111 -52.50 -36.50 37.41
CA THR A 111 -53.44 -36.41 38.53
C THR A 111 -52.88 -35.68 39.76
N GLU A 112 -51.56 -35.44 39.80
CA GLU A 112 -50.85 -34.72 40.85
C GLU A 112 -50.03 -33.57 40.22
N CYS A 113 -50.74 -32.54 39.72
CA CYS A 113 -50.09 -31.39 39.09
C CYS A 113 -49.69 -30.35 40.15
N ARG A 114 -48.37 -30.24 40.39
CA ARG A 114 -47.74 -29.25 41.31
C ARG A 114 -47.77 -27.80 40.79
N TRP A 115 -48.14 -27.64 39.52
CA TRP A 115 -48.06 -26.41 38.77
C TRP A 115 -49.42 -25.71 38.70
N GLN A 116 -49.45 -24.40 38.98
CA GLN A 116 -50.65 -23.58 38.91
C GLN A 116 -50.62 -22.66 37.69
N PRO A 117 -51.30 -23.04 36.60
CA PRO A 117 -51.35 -22.18 35.43
C PRO A 117 -52.27 -20.99 35.71
N ARG A 118 -51.80 -19.81 35.33
CA ARG A 118 -52.55 -18.57 35.39
C ARG A 118 -52.29 -17.74 34.14
N ILE A 119 -53.37 -17.22 33.56
CA ILE A 119 -53.28 -16.17 32.55
C ILE A 119 -53.19 -14.85 33.28
N GLN A 120 -52.22 -14.03 32.90
CA GLN A 120 -52.06 -12.69 33.43
C GLN A 120 -51.93 -11.70 32.27
N VAL A 121 -52.25 -10.44 32.52
CA VAL A 121 -52.10 -9.35 31.55
C VAL A 121 -51.36 -8.19 32.17
N GLU A 122 -50.46 -7.63 31.39
CA GLU A 122 -49.79 -6.38 31.65
C GLU A 122 -50.29 -5.34 30.66
N TRP A 123 -50.64 -4.16 31.14
CA TRP A 123 -51.09 -3.05 30.32
C TRP A 123 -49.95 -2.05 30.16
N TYR A 124 -49.80 -1.49 28.97
CA TYR A 124 -48.73 -0.54 28.67
C TYR A 124 -49.33 0.71 28.07
N ASN A 125 -48.76 1.86 28.42
CA ASN A 125 -49.13 3.12 27.77
C ASN A 125 -48.43 3.25 26.40
N SER A 126 -48.69 4.33 25.69
CA SER A 126 -48.08 4.61 24.39
C SER A 126 -46.55 4.79 24.42
N SER A 127 -45.93 4.82 25.60
CA SER A 127 -44.49 4.98 25.81
C SER A 127 -43.82 3.70 26.33
N ASP A 128 -44.46 2.52 26.17
CA ASP A 128 -44.01 1.21 26.68
C ASP A 128 -43.76 1.18 28.20
N VAL A 129 -44.39 2.07 28.95
CA VAL A 129 -44.34 2.03 30.42
C VAL A 129 -45.50 1.16 30.91
N LEU A 130 -45.16 0.14 31.72
CA LEU A 130 -46.14 -0.71 32.40
C LEU A 130 -47.08 0.15 33.24
N ILE A 131 -48.39 -0.04 33.04
CA ILE A 131 -49.45 0.64 33.76
C ILE A 131 -49.98 -0.29 34.84
N GLY A 132 -49.70 0.06 36.09
CA GLY A 132 -50.14 -0.71 37.25
C GLY A 132 -49.39 -2.03 37.41
N ASP A 133 -49.97 -2.94 38.17
CA ASP A 133 -49.39 -4.24 38.46
C ASP A 133 -49.86 -5.31 37.46
N LEU A 134 -49.09 -6.40 37.36
CA LEU A 134 -49.46 -7.60 36.61
C LEU A 134 -50.82 -8.15 37.10
N ILE A 135 -51.81 -8.20 36.22
CA ILE A 135 -53.18 -8.60 36.57
C ILE A 135 -53.38 -10.08 36.28
N THR A 136 -53.69 -10.90 37.28
CA THR A 136 -54.17 -12.27 37.06
C THR A 136 -55.60 -12.27 36.55
N ILE A 137 -55.79 -12.80 35.34
CA ILE A 137 -57.08 -12.88 34.67
C ILE A 137 -57.84 -14.14 35.08
N ALA A 138 -57.13 -15.27 35.09
CA ALA A 138 -57.67 -16.57 35.48
C ALA A 138 -56.54 -17.41 36.06
N GLU A 139 -56.81 -18.13 37.14
CA GLU A 139 -55.86 -19.02 37.81
C GLU A 139 -56.60 -20.28 38.25
N VAL A 140 -55.89 -21.42 38.23
CA VAL A 140 -56.43 -22.66 38.80
C VAL A 140 -55.79 -22.88 40.17
N ASP A 141 -56.58 -22.65 41.20
CA ASP A 141 -56.09 -22.62 42.58
C ASP A 141 -55.84 -24.01 43.18
N ASN A 142 -56.35 -25.10 42.59
CA ASN A 142 -56.08 -26.48 42.98
C ASN A 142 -56.44 -27.45 41.84
N ILE A 143 -55.44 -28.11 41.25
CA ILE A 143 -55.66 -29.22 40.32
C ILE A 143 -55.71 -30.51 41.15
N SER A 144 -56.91 -30.96 41.53
CA SER A 144 -57.12 -32.28 42.18
C SER A 144 -57.98 -33.19 41.29
N SER A 145 -57.60 -33.34 40.02
CA SER A 145 -58.35 -34.19 39.09
C SER A 145 -57.66 -35.53 38.90
N ASP A 146 -58.36 -36.63 39.20
CA ASP A 146 -57.90 -38.02 38.99
C ASP A 146 -57.75 -38.41 37.50
N THR A 147 -57.82 -37.45 36.57
CA THR A 147 -57.68 -37.67 35.12
C THR A 147 -56.95 -36.51 34.43
N GLN A 148 -56.10 -36.84 33.45
CA GLN A 148 -55.48 -35.88 32.53
C GLN A 148 -56.58 -35.25 31.64
N GLN A 149 -56.69 -33.93 31.60
CA GLN A 149 -57.76 -33.25 30.88
C GLN A 149 -57.36 -31.85 30.40
N TRP A 150 -58.03 -31.36 29.36
CA TRP A 150 -57.98 -29.95 28.97
C TRP A 150 -58.91 -29.14 29.88
N ILE A 151 -58.39 -28.05 30.44
CA ILE A 151 -59.15 -27.03 31.17
C ILE A 151 -59.11 -25.73 30.39
N LYS A 152 -60.20 -24.98 30.41
CA LYS A 152 -60.23 -23.63 29.83
C LYS A 152 -59.96 -22.61 30.93
N LEU A 153 -58.86 -21.88 30.80
CA LEU A 153 -58.61 -20.68 31.58
C LEU A 153 -59.26 -19.52 30.83
N GLU A 154 -60.22 -18.85 31.45
CA GLU A 154 -60.91 -17.70 30.84
C GLU A 154 -61.20 -16.64 31.90
N GLY A 155 -61.00 -15.39 31.53
CA GLY A 155 -61.35 -14.27 32.40
C GLY A 155 -61.35 -12.97 31.63
N LYS A 156 -61.63 -11.88 32.33
CA LYS A 156 -61.71 -10.56 31.73
C LYS A 156 -60.82 -9.57 32.45
N ALA A 157 -60.29 -8.62 31.71
CA ALA A 157 -59.61 -7.47 32.28
C ALA A 157 -59.95 -6.21 31.49
N THR A 158 -60.23 -5.13 32.21
CA THR A 158 -60.46 -3.81 31.65
C THR A 158 -59.14 -3.09 31.51
N ALA A 159 -58.86 -2.58 30.31
CA ALA A 159 -57.70 -1.77 30.05
C ALA A 159 -57.75 -0.48 30.90
N PRO A 160 -56.71 -0.14 31.68
CA PRO A 160 -56.60 1.15 32.36
C PRO A 160 -56.79 2.36 31.43
N SER A 161 -57.13 3.52 31.99
CA SER A 161 -57.55 4.73 31.26
C SER A 161 -56.50 5.38 30.34
N ASN A 162 -55.23 4.96 30.43
CA ASN A 162 -54.10 5.41 29.61
C ASN A 162 -53.43 4.26 28.83
N THR A 163 -54.11 3.13 28.66
CA THR A 163 -53.60 1.96 27.94
C THR A 163 -53.53 2.20 26.44
N ALA A 164 -52.43 1.78 25.82
CA ALA A 164 -52.27 1.70 24.37
C ALA A 164 -52.20 0.25 23.87
N TYR A 165 -51.60 -0.66 24.63
CA TYR A 165 -51.52 -2.09 24.30
C TYR A 165 -51.35 -2.94 25.56
N ALA A 166 -51.44 -4.26 25.39
CA ALA A 166 -51.24 -5.22 26.47
C ALA A 166 -50.29 -6.35 26.06
N ARG A 167 -49.63 -6.95 27.06
CA ARG A 167 -48.92 -8.21 26.98
C ARG A 167 -49.70 -9.25 27.76
N ILE A 168 -49.93 -10.42 27.17
CA ILE A 168 -50.59 -11.52 27.85
C ILE A 168 -49.56 -12.57 28.21
N LEU A 169 -49.52 -12.91 29.49
CA LEU A 169 -48.59 -13.85 30.08
C LEU A 169 -49.33 -15.12 30.47
N LEU A 170 -48.73 -16.26 30.19
CA LEU A 170 -49.07 -17.50 30.85
C LEU A 170 -47.96 -17.77 31.87
N ASN A 171 -48.34 -17.74 33.13
CA ASN A 171 -47.44 -17.99 34.25
C ASN A 171 -47.86 -19.28 34.94
N VAL A 172 -46.89 -20.05 35.41
CA VAL A 172 -47.18 -21.36 36.00
C VAL A 172 -46.43 -21.55 37.30
N ASN A 173 -47.06 -21.24 38.44
CA ASN A 173 -46.36 -21.27 39.74
C ASN A 173 -46.14 -22.68 40.27
N ASP A 174 -44.98 -22.91 40.89
CA ASP A 174 -44.67 -24.13 41.63
C ASP A 174 -45.23 -24.06 43.07
N ARG A 175 -46.08 -25.03 43.48
CA ARG A 175 -46.63 -25.13 44.86
C ARG A 175 -45.98 -26.13 45.82
N GLY A 176 -44.92 -26.84 45.45
CA GLY A 176 -44.35 -27.89 46.32
C GLY A 176 -44.91 -29.31 46.10
N THR A 177 -44.34 -30.27 46.83
CA THR A 177 -44.54 -31.75 46.82
C THR A 177 -45.48 -32.36 45.77
N GLY A 178 -44.86 -32.90 44.70
CA GLY A 178 -45.45 -33.68 43.60
C GLY A 178 -44.37 -33.96 42.54
N PRO A 179 -44.54 -34.92 41.60
CA PRO A 179 -43.53 -35.24 40.60
C PRO A 179 -43.28 -34.08 39.62
N TYR A 180 -42.00 -33.80 39.32
CA TYR A 180 -41.59 -32.73 38.41
C TYR A 180 -41.88 -33.13 36.96
N PHE A 181 -42.83 -32.48 36.30
CA PHE A 181 -43.01 -32.60 34.84
C PHE A 181 -42.33 -31.45 34.11
N GLN A 182 -41.80 -31.76 32.92
CA GLN A 182 -41.04 -30.83 32.08
C GLN A 182 -41.84 -30.32 30.87
N GLN A 183 -43.09 -30.75 30.69
CA GLN A 183 -43.87 -30.43 29.50
C GLN A 183 -45.28 -30.00 29.84
N GLU A 184 -45.72 -28.91 29.21
CA GLU A 184 -47.06 -28.34 29.33
C GLU A 184 -47.69 -28.22 27.94
N TYR A 185 -49.01 -28.19 27.88
CA TYR A 185 -49.71 -28.09 26.59
C TYR A 185 -50.79 -27.03 26.72
N ILE A 186 -50.87 -26.15 25.72
CA ILE A 186 -51.88 -25.11 25.63
C ILE A 186 -52.46 -25.06 24.21
N ASP A 187 -53.72 -24.67 24.08
CA ASP A 187 -54.42 -24.55 22.80
C ASP A 187 -55.52 -23.47 22.84
N ASN A 188 -56.12 -23.15 21.69
CA ASN A 188 -57.27 -22.24 21.56
C ASN A 188 -57.13 -20.88 22.27
N ALA A 189 -55.92 -20.34 22.34
CA ALA A 189 -55.68 -19.02 22.91
C ALA A 189 -56.42 -17.95 22.10
N SER A 190 -57.25 -17.14 22.77
CA SER A 190 -58.03 -16.08 22.14
C SER A 190 -58.17 -14.85 23.04
N VAL A 191 -58.27 -13.70 22.37
CA VAL A 191 -58.59 -12.41 22.98
C VAL A 191 -59.78 -11.84 22.22
N ILE A 192 -60.83 -11.46 22.94
CA ILE A 192 -62.06 -10.91 22.39
C ILE A 192 -62.29 -9.53 23.00
N GLY A 193 -62.31 -8.51 22.14
CA GLY A 193 -62.56 -7.11 22.50
C GLY A 193 -62.45 -6.23 21.26
N LYS A 194 -62.70 -4.91 21.39
CA LYS A 194 -62.47 -3.99 20.28
C LYS A 194 -60.96 -3.75 20.10
N PRO A 195 -60.36 -4.09 18.94
CA PRO A 195 -58.94 -3.82 18.73
C PRO A 195 -58.70 -2.30 18.60
N GLY A 196 -57.68 -1.81 19.30
CA GLY A 196 -57.25 -0.41 19.20
C GLY A 196 -56.52 -0.11 17.89
N LYS A 197 -56.59 1.14 17.39
CA LYS A 197 -55.81 1.63 16.24
C LYS A 197 -54.48 2.26 16.68
N HIS A 198 -53.78 1.66 17.64
CA HIS A 198 -52.54 2.24 18.16
C HIS A 198 -51.34 1.84 17.30
N ASN A 199 -50.47 2.82 17.06
CA ASN A 199 -49.18 2.62 16.45
C ASN A 199 -48.28 1.88 17.45
N LEU A 200 -47.75 0.72 17.07
CA LEU A 200 -46.88 -0.06 17.95
C LEU A 200 -45.46 0.52 17.86
N PRO A 201 -44.68 0.51 18.95
CA PRO A 201 -43.33 1.05 18.93
C PRO A 201 -42.44 0.21 17.99
N VAL A 202 -41.72 0.90 17.10
CA VAL A 202 -40.61 0.32 16.34
C VAL A 202 -39.55 -0.19 17.31
N SER A 203 -38.95 -1.34 17.02
CA SER A 203 -37.82 -1.86 17.77
C SER A 203 -36.60 -2.02 16.88
N PHE A 204 -35.44 -1.63 17.40
CA PHE A 204 -34.18 -1.64 16.68
C PHE A 204 -33.08 -2.23 17.55
N SER A 205 -32.79 -3.51 17.33
CA SER A 205 -31.81 -4.25 18.12
C SER A 205 -30.53 -4.47 17.34
N CYS A 206 -29.41 -4.02 17.92
CA CYS A 206 -28.06 -4.26 17.40
C CYS A 206 -27.14 -4.89 18.44
N TYR A 207 -27.69 -5.76 19.29
CA TYR A 207 -26.93 -6.45 20.35
C TYR A 207 -25.66 -7.16 19.80
N PRO A 208 -24.61 -7.32 20.63
CA PRO A 208 -23.21 -7.11 20.28
C PRO A 208 -22.48 -8.31 19.68
N TYR A 209 -23.19 -9.30 19.12
CA TYR A 209 -22.52 -10.24 18.24
C TYR A 209 -22.34 -9.57 16.88
N ASN A 210 -21.33 -8.72 16.83
CA ASN A 210 -20.45 -8.60 15.68
C ASN A 210 -21.19 -8.53 14.33
N LEU A 211 -21.29 -7.31 13.81
CA LEU A 211 -21.17 -7.09 12.37
C LEU A 211 -19.81 -7.58 11.81
N LEU A 212 -19.12 -8.55 12.44
CA LEU A 212 -18.00 -9.30 11.86
C LEU A 212 -18.46 -10.28 10.77
N GLU A 213 -19.77 -10.51 10.59
CA GLU A 213 -20.27 -11.10 9.33
C GLU A 213 -20.41 -10.06 8.21
N LEU A 214 -20.20 -8.77 8.49
CA LEU A 214 -19.75 -7.86 7.45
C LEU A 214 -18.24 -7.98 7.39
N ASP A 215 -17.81 -8.73 6.38
CA ASP A 215 -16.43 -8.78 5.93
C ASP A 215 -15.74 -7.43 6.16
N PHE A 216 -14.72 -7.46 7.03
CA PHE A 216 -13.63 -6.48 7.12
C PHE A 216 -13.74 -5.31 6.11
N ILE A 217 -14.13 -4.12 6.57
CA ILE A 217 -14.37 -2.99 5.66
C ILE A 217 -13.04 -2.43 5.17
N ASP A 218 -12.80 -2.54 3.86
CA ASP A 218 -11.60 -2.02 3.19
C ASP A 218 -11.61 -0.49 3.11
N GLU A 219 -10.54 0.17 3.55
CA GLU A 219 -10.34 1.57 3.22
C GLU A 219 -10.20 1.72 1.69
N SER A 220 -10.76 2.77 1.09
CA SER A 220 -10.79 3.03 -0.35
C SER A 220 -11.70 2.16 -1.22
N LEU A 221 -12.38 1.13 -0.69
CA LEU A 221 -13.49 0.47 -1.40
C LEU A 221 -14.85 0.99 -0.93
N LEU A 222 -15.83 0.96 -1.83
CA LEU A 222 -17.21 1.24 -1.49
C LEU A 222 -17.76 0.10 -0.62
N PHE A 223 -18.00 0.40 0.65
CA PHE A 223 -18.77 -0.42 1.56
C PHE A 223 -20.26 -0.23 1.28
N LYS A 224 -21.02 -1.34 1.25
CA LYS A 224 -22.48 -1.32 1.05
C LYS A 224 -23.17 -2.47 1.80
N ASN A 225 -24.22 -2.17 2.57
CA ASN A 225 -25.07 -3.15 3.25
C ASN A 225 -26.46 -2.56 3.58
N THR A 226 -27.30 -3.25 4.37
CA THR A 226 -28.63 -2.79 4.80
C THR A 226 -28.92 -3.02 6.28
N LEU A 227 -29.57 -2.06 6.93
CA LEU A 227 -30.00 -2.10 8.32
C LEU A 227 -31.39 -2.73 8.53
N THR A 228 -32.15 -2.95 7.46
CA THR A 228 -33.53 -3.49 7.50
C THR A 228 -33.63 -4.85 8.19
N LYS A 229 -32.53 -5.61 8.25
CA LYS A 229 -32.48 -6.90 8.94
C LYS A 229 -32.42 -6.79 10.47
N PHE A 230 -32.10 -5.61 11.00
CA PHE A 230 -31.90 -5.34 12.45
C PHE A 230 -33.04 -4.52 13.06
N SER A 231 -34.03 -4.13 12.25
CA SER A 231 -35.26 -3.45 12.67
C SER A 231 -36.45 -4.39 12.57
N ASP A 232 -37.35 -4.32 13.55
CA ASP A 232 -38.62 -5.03 13.54
C ASP A 232 -39.74 -4.04 13.86
N ASP A 233 -40.80 -4.09 13.06
CA ASP A 233 -41.99 -3.27 13.23
C ASP A 233 -43.23 -4.16 13.27
N LYS A 234 -43.89 -4.16 14.43
CA LYS A 234 -44.92 -5.16 14.78
C LYS A 234 -46.24 -4.96 14.03
N ASN A 235 -46.40 -3.87 13.30
CA ASN A 235 -47.58 -3.55 12.49
C ASN A 235 -47.27 -3.37 10.99
N ASP A 236 -46.05 -3.71 10.56
CA ASP A 236 -45.55 -3.59 9.19
C ASP A 236 -45.67 -2.17 8.59
N ASP A 237 -45.52 -1.11 9.41
CA ASP A 237 -45.47 0.25 8.91
C ASP A 237 -44.15 0.51 8.15
N LEU A 238 -44.16 1.55 7.31
CA LEU A 238 -42.98 1.91 6.53
C LEU A 238 -41.92 2.52 7.45
N LEU A 239 -40.78 1.82 7.56
CA LEU A 239 -39.64 2.26 8.33
C LEU A 239 -38.75 3.24 7.56
N THR A 240 -38.28 4.27 8.28
CA THR A 240 -37.33 5.27 7.80
C THR A 240 -36.09 5.28 8.70
N PHE A 241 -34.90 5.15 8.11
CA PHE A 241 -33.62 5.15 8.82
C PHE A 241 -32.93 6.51 8.71
N THR A 242 -32.35 6.97 9.82
CA THR A 242 -31.62 8.24 9.89
C THR A 242 -30.33 8.06 10.69
N LYS A 243 -29.20 8.50 10.13
CA LYS A 243 -27.93 8.60 10.86
C LYS A 243 -28.01 9.76 11.86
N ILE A 244 -27.84 9.46 13.14
CA ILE A 244 -27.84 10.46 14.22
C ILE A 244 -26.42 10.96 14.47
N SER A 245 -25.45 10.05 14.52
CA SER A 245 -24.02 10.37 14.67
C SER A 245 -23.15 9.27 14.08
N GLY A 246 -21.86 9.52 13.89
CA GLY A 246 -20.91 8.56 13.31
C GLY A 246 -20.02 9.19 12.24
N PRO A 247 -19.11 8.42 11.62
CA PRO A 247 -18.05 8.97 10.79
C PRO A 247 -18.58 9.51 9.45
N ASP A 248 -18.07 10.65 8.99
CA ASP A 248 -18.61 11.38 7.83
C ASP A 248 -18.63 10.57 6.53
N TRP A 249 -17.70 9.63 6.37
CA TRP A 249 -17.59 8.78 5.19
C TRP A 249 -18.76 7.81 5.03
N LEU A 250 -19.48 7.49 6.11
CA LEU A 250 -20.59 6.53 6.12
C LEU A 250 -21.95 7.26 6.06
N LYS A 251 -22.75 6.92 5.04
CA LYS A 251 -24.10 7.46 4.82
C LYS A 251 -25.15 6.37 5.02
N ILE A 252 -26.34 6.80 5.41
CA ILE A 252 -27.52 5.95 5.58
C ILE A 252 -28.67 6.58 4.80
N ALA A 253 -29.22 5.83 3.85
CA ALA A 253 -30.39 6.23 3.11
C ALA A 253 -31.68 5.93 3.93
N PRO A 254 -32.79 6.63 3.65
CA PRO A 254 -34.07 6.43 4.36
C PRO A 254 -34.59 5.00 4.35
N ASP A 255 -34.24 4.20 3.34
CA ASP A 255 -34.62 2.78 3.20
C ASP A 255 -33.72 1.81 3.99
N GLY A 256 -32.76 2.35 4.73
CA GLY A 256 -31.82 1.56 5.55
C GLY A 256 -30.61 1.04 4.78
N VAL A 257 -30.42 1.42 3.51
CA VAL A 257 -29.14 1.16 2.82
C VAL A 257 -28.05 1.98 3.48
N LEU A 258 -26.95 1.33 3.83
CA LEU A 258 -25.76 1.96 4.37
C LEU A 258 -24.61 1.84 3.37
N GLU A 259 -23.97 2.96 3.04
CA GLU A 259 -22.86 2.99 2.08
C GLU A 259 -21.84 4.08 2.39
N GLY A 260 -20.59 3.86 1.99
CA GLY A 260 -19.50 4.80 2.23
C GLY A 260 -18.15 4.23 1.81
N THR A 261 -17.15 5.09 1.66
CA THR A 261 -15.77 4.68 1.37
C THR A 261 -14.87 5.23 2.47
N PRO A 262 -14.42 4.40 3.44
CA PRO A 262 -13.54 4.87 4.50
C PRO A 262 -12.17 5.26 3.97
N LEU A 263 -11.53 6.22 4.61
CA LEU A 263 -10.14 6.59 4.40
C LEU A 263 -9.23 5.86 5.39
N PHE A 264 -7.92 5.94 5.19
CA PHE A 264 -6.95 5.41 6.14
C PHE A 264 -7.09 6.01 7.55
N ALA A 265 -7.50 7.29 7.63
CA ALA A 265 -7.75 7.95 8.92
C ALA A 265 -8.91 7.32 9.70
N ASP A 266 -9.77 6.55 9.02
CA ASP A 266 -10.92 5.87 9.60
C ASP A 266 -10.58 4.42 10.01
N ALA A 267 -9.32 3.98 9.89
CA ALA A 267 -8.93 2.61 10.24
C ALA A 267 -9.00 2.36 11.76
N GLY A 268 -9.46 1.17 12.15
CA GLY A 268 -9.74 0.82 13.54
C GLY A 268 -11.24 0.75 13.84
N GLU A 269 -11.60 0.77 15.13
CA GLU A 269 -12.99 0.67 15.56
C GLU A 269 -13.72 2.00 15.31
N ASN A 270 -14.82 1.93 14.57
CA ASN A 270 -15.72 3.05 14.33
C ASN A 270 -17.08 2.74 14.95
N GLN A 271 -17.69 3.75 15.54
CA GLN A 271 -19.03 3.67 16.12
C GLN A 271 -19.94 4.73 15.52
N PHE A 272 -21.20 4.38 15.31
CA PHE A 272 -22.22 5.31 14.81
C PHE A 272 -23.59 5.01 15.42
N VAL A 273 -24.41 6.04 15.56
CA VAL A 273 -25.77 5.93 16.12
C VAL A 273 -26.78 6.13 15.01
N VAL A 274 -27.72 5.20 14.90
CA VAL A 274 -28.80 5.23 13.91
C VAL A 274 -30.13 5.23 14.62
N SER A 275 -31.06 6.03 14.10
CA SER A 275 -32.47 5.99 14.47
C SER A 275 -33.27 5.32 13.35
N VAL A 276 -34.26 4.54 13.73
CA VAL A 276 -35.32 4.06 12.84
C VAL A 276 -36.65 4.60 13.36
N SER A 277 -37.51 5.09 12.47
CA SER A 277 -38.83 5.61 12.80
C SER A 277 -39.88 5.10 11.82
N ASP A 278 -41.10 4.90 12.30
CA ASP A 278 -42.25 4.66 11.43
C ASP A 278 -42.86 5.99 10.92
N ASN A 279 -43.84 5.88 10.03
CA ASN A 279 -44.59 7.03 9.49
C ASN A 279 -45.70 7.56 10.43
N LYS A 280 -45.81 7.03 11.65
CA LYS A 280 -46.85 7.34 12.64
C LYS A 280 -46.27 7.86 13.97
N GLY A 281 -44.96 8.12 14.01
CA GLY A 281 -44.29 8.91 15.04
C GLY A 281 -43.63 8.11 16.17
N THR A 282 -43.44 6.78 16.04
CA THR A 282 -42.56 6.05 16.97
C THR A 282 -41.16 5.89 16.37
N SER A 283 -40.17 5.79 17.24
CA SER A 283 -38.76 5.67 16.84
C SER A 283 -37.95 4.92 17.88
N ASP A 284 -36.92 4.21 17.43
CA ASP A 284 -35.90 3.60 18.28
C ASP A 284 -34.51 3.97 17.77
N THR A 285 -33.48 3.77 18.60
CA THR A 285 -32.08 4.08 18.29
C THR A 285 -31.13 2.97 18.71
N CYS A 286 -30.05 2.80 17.97
CA CYS A 286 -29.01 1.83 18.28
C CYS A 286 -27.62 2.38 17.96
N THR A 287 -26.61 1.95 18.73
CA THR A 287 -25.18 2.15 18.43
C THR A 287 -24.62 0.95 17.68
N VAL A 288 -24.11 1.20 16.49
CA VAL A 288 -23.49 0.20 15.64
C VAL A 288 -21.97 0.36 15.68
N SER A 289 -21.26 -0.74 15.94
CA SER A 289 -19.78 -0.78 15.91
C SER A 289 -19.30 -1.55 14.68
N MET A 290 -18.27 -1.04 14.02
CA MET A 290 -17.65 -1.65 12.85
C MET A 290 -16.13 -1.53 12.94
N LEU A 291 -15.43 -2.54 12.43
CA LEU A 291 -13.97 -2.51 12.31
C LEU A 291 -13.60 -2.22 10.85
N VAL A 292 -12.99 -1.06 10.60
CA VAL A 292 -12.42 -0.73 9.29
C VAL A 292 -11.03 -1.36 9.25
N VAL A 293 -10.84 -2.29 8.30
CA VAL A 293 -9.67 -3.18 8.26
C VAL A 293 -8.99 -3.08 6.92
N GLY A 294 -7.91 -2.32 6.96
CA GLY A 294 -6.84 -2.36 6.00
C GLY A 294 -5.93 -1.17 6.27
N SER A 295 -4.67 -1.40 5.98
CA SER A 295 -3.60 -0.48 6.34
C SER A 295 -2.27 -0.91 5.76
N LEU A 296 -2.15 -2.20 5.38
CA LEU A 296 -1.00 -2.65 4.64
C LEU A 296 -0.92 -1.83 3.35
N ARG A 297 0.12 -1.01 3.26
CA ARG A 297 0.48 -0.23 2.09
C ARG A 297 1.94 -0.47 1.87
N LEU A 298 2.30 -0.78 0.64
CA LEU A 298 3.69 -0.90 0.26
C LEU A 298 4.22 0.47 -0.15
N ALA A 299 5.50 0.76 0.09
CA ALA A 299 6.10 1.96 -0.44
C ALA A 299 5.94 2.03 -1.97
N HIS A 300 5.77 3.23 -2.50
CA HIS A 300 5.33 3.44 -3.87
C HIS A 300 6.40 3.10 -4.92
N ILE A 301 7.62 2.76 -4.52
CA ILE A 301 8.67 2.27 -5.42
C ILE A 301 8.47 0.82 -5.84
N PHE A 302 7.72 0.05 -5.05
CA PHE A 302 7.48 -1.36 -5.31
C PHE A 302 6.29 -1.53 -6.24
N ASP A 303 6.53 -2.24 -7.33
CA ASP A 303 5.52 -2.53 -8.34
C ASP A 303 5.78 -3.89 -8.99
N ASP A 304 4.85 -4.34 -9.82
CA ASP A 304 5.11 -5.40 -10.78
C ASP A 304 6.30 -5.03 -11.67
N ASP A 305 6.92 -6.02 -12.30
CA ASP A 305 8.04 -5.82 -13.24
C ASP A 305 9.30 -5.16 -12.62
N MET A 306 9.40 -5.00 -11.31
CA MET A 306 10.58 -4.38 -10.70
C MET A 306 11.86 -5.24 -10.85
N MET A 307 13.02 -4.58 -10.71
CA MET A 307 14.32 -5.24 -10.56
C MET A 307 14.76 -5.22 -9.09
N LEU A 308 15.09 -6.39 -8.53
CA LEU A 308 15.70 -6.54 -7.21
C LEU A 308 17.21 -6.67 -7.32
N GLN A 309 17.96 -6.01 -6.44
CA GLN A 309 19.43 -6.05 -6.44
C GLN A 309 19.95 -7.39 -5.92
N ARG A 310 20.59 -8.18 -6.80
CA ARG A 310 21.25 -9.44 -6.43
C ARG A 310 22.39 -9.20 -5.43
N GLY A 311 22.65 -10.20 -4.59
CA GLY A 311 23.83 -10.21 -3.70
C GLY A 311 23.83 -9.16 -2.59
N ALA A 312 22.70 -8.49 -2.35
CA ALA A 312 22.47 -7.61 -1.20
C ALA A 312 21.16 -8.01 -0.52
N SER A 313 21.02 -7.74 0.79
CA SER A 313 19.71 -7.87 1.44
C SER A 313 18.72 -6.93 0.76
N ILE A 314 17.45 -7.34 0.70
CA ILE A 314 16.38 -6.58 0.05
C ILE A 314 15.47 -5.98 1.12
N PRO A 315 15.58 -4.68 1.42
CA PRO A 315 14.64 -4.00 2.28
C PRO A 315 13.27 -3.93 1.62
N VAL A 316 12.24 -4.24 2.39
CA VAL A 316 10.84 -4.07 2.01
C VAL A 316 10.15 -3.30 3.12
N TRP A 317 9.44 -2.23 2.77
CA TRP A 317 8.87 -1.31 3.75
C TRP A 317 7.55 -0.70 3.29
N GLY A 318 6.80 -0.19 4.25
CA GLY A 318 5.50 0.38 4.00
C GLY A 318 4.80 0.85 5.27
N LYS A 319 3.47 0.97 5.17
CA LYS A 319 2.58 1.24 6.31
C LYS A 319 1.68 0.04 6.60
N ALA A 320 1.29 -0.12 7.85
CA ALA A 320 0.27 -1.03 8.36
C ALA A 320 -0.34 -0.39 9.63
N LEU A 321 -1.42 -0.95 10.18
CA LEU A 321 -1.97 -0.52 11.47
C LEU A 321 -0.87 -0.71 12.52
N PRO A 322 -0.79 0.14 13.57
CA PRO A 322 0.21 -0.03 14.61
C PRO A 322 0.25 -1.44 15.20
N GLU A 323 1.46 -1.95 15.44
CA GLU A 323 1.71 -3.26 16.07
C GLU A 323 1.23 -4.49 15.26
N MET A 324 0.79 -4.29 14.02
CA MET A 324 0.39 -5.40 13.14
C MET A 324 1.58 -6.19 12.62
N TYR A 325 1.43 -7.51 12.64
CA TYR A 325 2.39 -8.42 12.03
C TYR A 325 2.33 -8.35 10.50
N VAL A 326 3.48 -8.21 9.85
CA VAL A 326 3.67 -8.17 8.40
C VAL A 326 4.66 -9.26 8.03
N THR A 327 4.34 -10.03 6.98
CA THR A 327 5.24 -11.06 6.43
C THR A 327 5.42 -10.83 4.95
N VAL A 328 6.66 -10.93 4.47
CA VAL A 328 7.01 -10.87 3.05
C VAL A 328 7.64 -12.20 2.69
N THR A 329 7.15 -12.83 1.62
CA THR A 329 7.63 -14.13 1.13
C THR A 329 7.89 -14.07 -0.37
N MET A 330 9.06 -14.54 -0.79
CA MET A 330 9.41 -14.74 -2.19
C MET A 330 8.93 -16.11 -2.67
N SER A 331 8.58 -16.24 -3.94
CA SER A 331 8.21 -17.52 -4.57
C SER A 331 9.33 -18.55 -4.55
N THR A 332 10.57 -18.12 -4.31
CA THR A 332 11.78 -18.95 -4.14
C THR A 332 11.93 -19.52 -2.74
N GLY A 333 11.11 -19.07 -1.77
CA GLY A 333 11.04 -19.62 -0.40
C GLY A 333 11.61 -18.70 0.68
N GLU A 334 12.38 -17.68 0.32
CA GLU A 334 12.88 -16.66 1.25
C GLU A 334 11.72 -15.88 1.86
N SER A 335 11.73 -15.73 3.19
CA SER A 335 10.66 -15.05 3.91
C SER A 335 11.22 -14.32 5.12
N SER A 336 10.62 -13.19 5.44
CA SER A 336 10.91 -12.38 6.63
C SER A 336 9.61 -11.80 7.16
N SER A 337 9.59 -11.52 8.47
CA SER A 337 8.44 -10.90 9.13
C SER A 337 8.87 -9.83 10.13
N THR A 338 7.99 -8.88 10.38
CA THR A 338 8.16 -7.80 11.35
C THR A 338 6.80 -7.35 11.88
N SER A 339 6.78 -6.45 12.87
CA SER A 339 5.57 -5.71 13.23
C SER A 339 5.75 -4.24 12.90
N SER A 340 4.68 -3.58 12.47
CA SER A 340 4.64 -2.12 12.35
C SER A 340 4.80 -1.45 13.72
N ASN A 341 5.41 -0.27 13.74
CA ASN A 341 5.59 0.53 14.95
C ASN A 341 4.30 1.30 15.33
N ALA A 342 4.35 2.10 16.40
CA ALA A 342 3.23 2.91 16.87
C ALA A 342 2.71 3.94 15.83
N GLN A 343 3.52 4.30 14.84
CA GLN A 343 3.18 5.20 13.72
C GLN A 343 2.72 4.44 12.46
N GLY A 344 2.60 3.12 12.56
CA GLY A 344 2.23 2.24 11.47
C GLY A 344 3.34 1.94 10.47
N ASP A 345 4.56 2.45 10.65
CA ASP A 345 5.69 2.11 9.76
C ASP A 345 6.17 0.70 10.02
N TRP A 346 6.37 -0.07 8.96
CA TRP A 346 7.05 -1.35 9.01
C TRP A 346 8.17 -1.40 7.97
N SER A 347 9.23 -2.11 8.32
CA SER A 347 10.30 -2.47 7.40
C SER A 347 10.90 -3.80 7.83
N LEU A 348 11.33 -4.59 6.86
CA LEU A 348 12.08 -5.82 7.07
C LEU A 348 13.12 -5.98 5.95
N GLU A 349 14.05 -6.91 6.13
CA GLU A 349 15.01 -7.28 5.10
C GLU A 349 14.81 -8.75 4.72
N LEU A 350 14.69 -9.01 3.42
CA LEU A 350 14.85 -10.36 2.89
C LEU A 350 16.35 -10.65 2.70
N PRO A 351 16.79 -11.91 2.86
CA PRO A 351 18.18 -12.28 2.64
C PRO A 351 18.61 -12.01 1.19
N ALA A 352 19.93 -11.90 1.00
CA ALA A 352 20.50 -11.73 -0.33
C ALA A 352 20.20 -12.92 -1.23
N MET A 353 19.72 -12.65 -2.43
CA MET A 353 19.35 -13.67 -3.41
C MET A 353 20.34 -13.70 -4.59
N PRO A 354 20.54 -14.88 -5.21
CA PRO A 354 21.32 -14.99 -6.44
C PRO A 354 20.59 -14.34 -7.62
N MET A 355 21.33 -14.09 -8.70
CA MET A 355 20.75 -13.60 -9.96
C MET A 355 19.67 -14.56 -10.47
N SER A 356 18.57 -14.02 -10.99
CA SER A 356 17.52 -14.78 -11.68
C SER A 356 17.02 -14.02 -12.90
N LYS A 357 17.10 -14.67 -14.06
CA LYS A 357 16.42 -14.26 -15.31
C LYS A 357 14.99 -14.77 -15.40
N SER A 358 14.64 -15.76 -14.58
CA SER A 358 13.27 -16.25 -14.50
C SER A 358 12.44 -15.36 -13.58
N PRO A 359 11.21 -15.00 -13.98
CA PRO A 359 10.28 -14.26 -13.13
C PRO A 359 10.10 -14.91 -11.75
N VAL A 360 10.22 -14.09 -10.70
CA VAL A 360 9.84 -14.46 -9.33
C VAL A 360 8.69 -13.56 -8.85
N TYR A 361 8.03 -13.97 -7.77
CA TYR A 361 6.88 -13.26 -7.19
C TYR A 361 7.16 -12.94 -5.73
N MET A 362 6.64 -11.82 -5.24
CA MET A 362 6.72 -11.41 -3.83
C MET A 362 5.32 -11.26 -3.27
N THR A 363 5.02 -11.97 -2.19
CA THR A 363 3.75 -11.90 -1.48
C THR A 363 3.96 -11.20 -0.14
N ILE A 364 3.21 -10.13 0.12
CA ILE A 364 3.24 -9.34 1.35
C ILE A 364 1.89 -9.48 2.05
N THR A 365 1.87 -10.01 3.26
CA THR A 365 0.64 -10.29 4.01
C THR A 365 0.62 -9.61 5.36
N SER A 366 -0.53 -9.08 5.76
CA SER A 366 -0.80 -8.61 7.13
C SER A 366 -2.28 -8.76 7.44
N GLY A 367 -2.62 -9.52 8.48
CA GLY A 367 -4.01 -9.89 8.75
C GLY A 367 -4.65 -10.62 7.55
N THR A 368 -5.77 -10.09 7.06
CA THR A 368 -6.48 -10.61 5.86
C THR A 368 -5.98 -10.01 4.55
N ARG A 369 -5.11 -8.98 4.60
CA ARG A 369 -4.58 -8.28 3.41
C ARG A 369 -3.39 -9.00 2.82
N THR A 370 -3.36 -9.08 1.50
CA THR A 370 -2.25 -9.63 0.73
C THR A 370 -1.97 -8.75 -0.50
N PHE A 371 -0.73 -8.29 -0.67
CA PHE A 371 -0.21 -7.80 -1.95
C PHE A 371 0.60 -8.88 -2.61
N ASN A 372 0.45 -9.01 -3.93
CA ASN A 372 1.32 -9.83 -4.75
C ASN A 372 1.97 -8.90 -5.76
N LEU A 373 3.30 -8.88 -5.76
CA LEU A 373 4.09 -8.34 -6.85
C LEU A 373 4.55 -9.49 -7.72
N SER A 374 4.42 -9.29 -9.02
CA SER A 374 4.61 -10.30 -10.02
C SER A 374 5.65 -9.90 -11.05
N ASN A 375 6.18 -10.92 -11.72
CA ASN A 375 7.18 -10.76 -12.74
C ASN A 375 8.43 -10.00 -12.27
N LEU A 376 8.93 -10.22 -11.04
CA LEU A 376 10.15 -9.56 -10.57
C LEU A 376 11.39 -10.29 -11.13
N LEU A 377 12.48 -9.56 -11.38
CA LEU A 377 13.79 -10.15 -11.68
C LEU A 377 14.79 -9.81 -10.58
N ILE A 378 15.85 -10.64 -10.49
CA ILE A 378 16.95 -10.43 -9.54
C ILE A 378 18.22 -10.19 -10.35
N GLY A 379 18.71 -8.95 -10.34
CA GLY A 379 19.77 -8.45 -11.23
C GLY A 379 20.57 -7.32 -10.62
N ASP A 380 21.24 -6.49 -11.43
CA ASP A 380 21.98 -5.33 -10.94
C ASP A 380 21.19 -4.03 -11.20
N VAL A 381 20.98 -3.23 -10.15
CA VAL A 381 20.18 -1.99 -10.18
C VAL A 381 21.10 -0.78 -10.21
N TRP A 382 20.96 0.10 -11.19
CA TRP A 382 21.76 1.31 -11.35
C TRP A 382 20.92 2.58 -11.19
N PHE A 383 21.46 3.56 -10.47
CA PHE A 383 20.81 4.85 -10.27
C PHE A 383 21.38 5.88 -11.24
N CYS A 384 20.57 6.32 -12.20
CA CYS A 384 20.91 7.23 -13.27
C CYS A 384 20.45 8.65 -12.92
N SER A 385 21.39 9.56 -12.63
CA SER A 385 21.08 10.89 -12.14
C SER A 385 21.88 12.02 -12.80
N GLY A 386 21.51 13.26 -12.48
CA GLY A 386 22.08 14.47 -13.04
C GLY A 386 21.02 15.35 -13.69
N GLN A 387 21.34 15.96 -14.82
CA GLN A 387 20.48 16.94 -15.47
C GLN A 387 19.93 16.49 -16.82
N SER A 388 19.58 17.44 -17.69
CA SER A 388 18.88 17.21 -18.96
C SER A 388 19.57 16.21 -19.88
N ASN A 389 20.91 16.12 -19.87
CA ASN A 389 21.61 15.13 -20.69
C ASN A 389 21.51 13.69 -20.15
N MET A 390 21.28 13.49 -18.85
CA MET A 390 20.86 12.20 -18.29
C MET A 390 19.37 11.95 -18.55
N ALA A 391 18.52 12.96 -18.41
CA ALA A 391 17.07 12.84 -18.60
C ALA A 391 16.63 12.68 -20.07
N TYR A 392 17.54 12.93 -21.03
CA TYR A 392 17.22 12.97 -22.46
C TYR A 392 16.74 11.60 -22.94
N SER A 393 15.51 11.52 -23.44
CA SER A 393 14.88 10.26 -23.83
C SER A 393 15.27 9.80 -25.24
N LEU A 394 15.11 8.50 -25.53
CA LEU A 394 15.38 7.93 -26.86
C LEU A 394 14.56 8.62 -27.96
N ILE A 395 13.26 8.83 -27.75
CA ILE A 395 12.36 9.45 -28.75
C ILE A 395 12.73 10.91 -29.07
N ALA A 396 13.46 11.58 -28.19
CA ALA A 396 13.92 12.95 -28.41
C ALA A 396 15.12 13.03 -29.36
N ILE A 397 15.73 11.90 -29.74
CA ILE A 397 16.94 11.84 -30.56
C ILE A 397 16.56 11.39 -31.98
N SER A 398 16.73 12.30 -32.94
CA SER A 398 16.50 11.98 -34.35
C SER A 398 17.44 10.86 -34.83
N GLY A 399 16.88 9.85 -35.51
CA GLY A 399 17.63 8.73 -36.07
C GLY A 399 17.67 7.47 -35.20
N TYR A 400 16.97 7.45 -34.06
CA TYR A 400 16.87 6.28 -33.17
C TYR A 400 15.57 5.47 -33.37
N ASP A 401 14.83 5.69 -34.45
CA ASP A 401 13.57 4.97 -34.72
C ASP A 401 13.76 3.45 -34.83
N GLU A 402 14.79 3.00 -35.55
CA GLU A 402 15.12 1.57 -35.67
C GLU A 402 15.61 0.96 -34.34
N GLU A 403 16.38 1.73 -33.57
CA GLU A 403 16.84 1.32 -32.23
C GLU A 403 15.67 1.17 -31.27
N ILE A 404 14.69 2.08 -31.30
CA ILE A 404 13.46 1.98 -30.53
C ILE A 404 12.62 0.79 -31.00
N GLN A 405 12.49 0.56 -32.31
CA GLN A 405 11.70 -0.54 -32.84
C GLN A 405 12.27 -1.92 -32.48
N SER A 406 13.59 -2.02 -32.31
CA SER A 406 14.32 -3.25 -31.98
C SER A 406 14.70 -3.37 -30.49
N SER A 407 14.15 -2.52 -29.63
CA SER A 407 14.58 -2.39 -28.22
C SER A 407 14.07 -3.46 -27.26
N GLU A 408 13.28 -4.44 -27.72
CA GLU A 408 12.68 -5.45 -26.86
C GLU A 408 13.77 -6.25 -26.12
N ASN A 409 13.80 -6.10 -24.81
CA ASN A 409 14.73 -6.80 -23.92
C ASN A 409 14.12 -6.95 -22.51
N PRO A 410 13.45 -8.08 -22.21
CA PRO A 410 12.79 -8.27 -20.92
C PRO A 410 13.73 -8.28 -19.69
N ALA A 411 15.03 -8.47 -19.90
CA ALA A 411 16.06 -8.44 -18.86
C ALA A 411 16.51 -7.01 -18.52
N LEU A 412 16.18 -6.03 -19.37
CA LEU A 412 16.39 -4.61 -19.11
C LEU A 412 15.07 -3.99 -18.61
N ARG A 413 15.12 -3.37 -17.43
CA ARG A 413 13.95 -2.79 -16.79
C ARG A 413 14.24 -1.43 -16.22
N PHE A 414 13.22 -0.60 -16.09
CA PHE A 414 13.44 0.75 -15.63
C PHE A 414 12.25 1.39 -14.94
N VAL A 415 12.56 2.36 -14.09
CA VAL A 415 11.60 3.25 -13.46
C VAL A 415 12.14 4.67 -13.57
N SER A 416 11.28 5.64 -13.85
CA SER A 416 11.67 7.05 -13.89
C SER A 416 11.00 7.80 -12.76
N THR A 417 11.76 8.67 -12.08
CA THR A 417 11.20 9.62 -11.12
C THR A 417 10.29 10.59 -11.86
N PRO A 418 8.99 10.65 -11.53
CA PRO A 418 8.09 11.62 -12.11
C PRO A 418 8.56 13.04 -11.77
N THR A 419 8.24 13.97 -12.65
CA THR A 419 8.64 15.36 -12.45
C THR A 419 7.75 16.05 -11.42
N TRP A 420 7.90 15.72 -10.14
CA TRP A 420 7.26 16.46 -9.05
C TRP A 420 8.03 17.74 -8.72
N GLY A 421 7.40 18.63 -7.95
CA GLY A 421 8.07 19.81 -7.40
C GLY A 421 9.27 19.45 -6.51
N ARG A 422 10.14 20.43 -6.26
CA ARG A 422 11.25 20.27 -5.30
C ARG A 422 10.72 20.24 -3.87
N SER A 423 11.42 19.59 -2.95
CA SER A 423 11.00 19.50 -1.55
C SER A 423 12.07 20.03 -0.59
N SER A 424 11.70 20.93 0.33
CA SER A 424 12.61 21.43 1.36
C SER A 424 12.89 20.43 2.50
N ILE A 425 12.11 19.34 2.57
CA ILE A 425 12.29 18.24 3.53
C ILE A 425 12.41 16.90 2.81
N PRO A 426 13.16 15.92 3.36
CA PRO A 426 13.27 14.59 2.79
C PRO A 426 11.90 13.95 2.53
N VAL A 427 11.70 13.48 1.30
CA VAL A 427 10.48 12.76 0.92
C VAL A 427 10.66 11.29 1.29
N GLU A 428 9.83 10.78 2.21
CA GLU A 428 9.89 9.37 2.65
C GLU A 428 9.26 8.40 1.66
N ASN A 429 8.28 8.86 0.89
CA ASN A 429 7.57 8.07 -0.11
C ASN A 429 7.04 8.97 -1.23
N PHE A 430 6.88 8.38 -2.41
CA PHE A 430 6.35 9.08 -3.57
C PHE A 430 4.87 9.44 -3.42
N GLN A 431 4.40 10.46 -4.14
CA GLN A 431 2.98 10.85 -4.10
C GLN A 431 2.07 9.77 -4.69
N GLU A 432 2.57 9.06 -5.70
CA GLU A 432 1.89 7.98 -6.41
C GLU A 432 2.83 6.79 -6.59
N ARG A 433 2.26 5.62 -6.84
CA ARG A 433 3.02 4.42 -7.16
C ARG A 433 3.82 4.64 -8.44
N LEU A 434 5.11 4.35 -8.38
CA LEU A 434 5.98 4.33 -9.54
C LEU A 434 5.77 3.05 -10.32
N ARG A 435 5.76 3.21 -11.64
CA ARG A 435 5.65 2.10 -12.57
C ARG A 435 7.03 1.65 -13.03
N TRP A 436 7.34 0.38 -12.81
CA TRP A 436 8.46 -0.25 -13.47
C TRP A 436 8.04 -0.72 -14.86
N ASP A 437 8.89 -0.47 -15.83
CA ASP A 437 8.69 -0.80 -17.24
C ASP A 437 9.67 -1.90 -17.64
N VAL A 438 9.13 -2.93 -18.30
CA VAL A 438 9.91 -3.88 -19.09
C VAL A 438 10.34 -3.15 -20.37
N CYS A 439 11.60 -3.33 -20.80
CA CYS A 439 12.09 -2.69 -22.01
C CYS A 439 11.48 -3.30 -23.27
N GLU A 440 10.64 -2.51 -23.94
CA GLU A 440 10.00 -2.81 -25.21
C GLU A 440 9.84 -1.51 -26.02
N PRO A 441 9.57 -1.55 -27.33
CA PRO A 441 9.47 -0.34 -28.15
C PRO A 441 8.48 0.71 -27.62
N SER A 442 7.40 0.25 -26.97
CA SER A 442 6.36 1.12 -26.43
C SER A 442 6.83 1.92 -25.21
N THR A 443 7.71 1.36 -24.39
CA THR A 443 8.21 1.91 -23.12
C THR A 443 9.60 2.54 -23.28
N SER A 444 10.50 1.89 -24.03
CA SER A 444 11.91 2.29 -24.15
C SER A 444 12.07 3.66 -24.78
N LYS A 445 11.15 4.05 -25.67
CA LYS A 445 11.14 5.37 -26.31
C LYS A 445 11.15 6.53 -25.31
N HIS A 446 10.65 6.32 -24.08
CA HIS A 446 10.53 7.36 -23.05
C HIS A 446 11.66 7.36 -22.00
N ILE A 447 12.51 6.33 -21.94
CA ILE A 447 13.62 6.31 -20.98
C ILE A 447 14.82 7.16 -21.44
N SER A 448 15.60 7.66 -20.48
CA SER A 448 16.99 8.09 -20.64
C SER A 448 17.75 7.26 -21.67
N ALA A 449 18.16 7.89 -22.77
CA ALA A 449 18.97 7.26 -23.79
C ALA A 449 20.32 6.80 -23.23
N VAL A 450 20.96 7.60 -22.36
CA VAL A 450 22.23 7.24 -21.72
C VAL A 450 22.07 6.00 -20.85
N GLY A 451 21.04 5.98 -20.00
CA GLY A 451 20.72 4.83 -19.15
C GLY A 451 20.40 3.59 -19.98
N TYR A 452 19.56 3.73 -21.00
CA TYR A 452 19.19 2.64 -21.90
C TYR A 452 20.40 1.97 -22.55
N PHE A 453 21.28 2.74 -23.21
CA PHE A 453 22.45 2.14 -23.87
C PHE A 453 23.43 1.55 -22.86
N PHE A 454 23.62 2.19 -21.71
CA PHE A 454 24.43 1.62 -20.63
C PHE A 454 23.90 0.25 -20.20
N GLY A 455 22.59 0.14 -19.93
CA GLY A 455 21.95 -1.11 -19.55
C GLY A 455 22.01 -2.16 -20.64
N LYS A 456 21.71 -1.78 -21.89
CA LYS A 456 21.80 -2.64 -23.08
C LYS A 456 23.19 -3.26 -23.24
N TYR A 457 24.25 -2.46 -23.15
CA TYR A 457 25.62 -2.97 -23.28
C TYR A 457 26.08 -3.80 -22.09
N LEU A 458 25.57 -3.56 -20.88
CA LEU A 458 25.89 -4.40 -19.73
C LEU A 458 25.16 -5.74 -19.81
N GLU A 459 23.86 -5.73 -20.10
CA GLU A 459 23.05 -6.94 -20.21
C GLU A 459 23.60 -7.87 -21.32
N ALA A 460 23.87 -7.31 -22.51
CA ALA A 460 24.37 -8.08 -23.65
C ALA A 460 25.73 -8.76 -23.39
N ASP A 461 26.63 -8.11 -22.64
CA ASP A 461 27.99 -8.62 -22.42
C ASP A 461 28.12 -9.48 -21.15
N LEU A 462 27.26 -9.26 -20.15
CA LEU A 462 27.35 -9.92 -18.85
C LEU A 462 26.31 -11.03 -18.67
N ASP A 463 25.25 -11.03 -19.48
CA ASP A 463 24.11 -11.94 -19.34
C ASP A 463 23.44 -11.79 -17.96
N ILE A 464 23.29 -10.55 -17.46
CA ILE A 464 22.70 -10.22 -16.15
C ILE A 464 21.54 -9.25 -16.36
N PRO A 465 20.35 -9.47 -15.76
CA PRO A 465 19.27 -8.48 -15.79
C PRO A 465 19.70 -7.14 -15.18
N ILE A 466 19.37 -6.04 -15.86
CA ILE A 466 19.75 -4.68 -15.45
C ILE A 466 18.51 -3.86 -15.16
N GLY A 467 18.45 -3.29 -13.95
CA GLY A 467 17.43 -2.32 -13.55
C GLY A 467 17.98 -0.91 -13.59
N LEU A 468 17.24 0.05 -14.13
CA LEU A 468 17.64 1.45 -14.20
C LEU A 468 16.62 2.33 -13.46
N ILE A 469 17.07 2.99 -12.40
CA ILE A 469 16.30 4.04 -11.73
C ILE A 469 16.74 5.37 -12.31
N VAL A 470 15.88 6.06 -13.06
CA VAL A 470 16.20 7.33 -13.72
C VAL A 470 15.64 8.49 -12.91
N SER A 471 16.53 9.26 -12.28
CA SER A 471 16.19 10.43 -11.47
C SER A 471 17.05 11.62 -11.88
N ALA A 472 16.59 12.39 -12.87
CA ALA A 472 17.37 13.47 -13.47
C ALA A 472 16.51 14.71 -13.80
N ARG A 473 17.07 15.91 -13.60
CA ARG A 473 16.34 17.19 -13.72
C ARG A 473 17.08 18.23 -14.56
N GLY A 474 16.47 18.63 -15.67
CA GLY A 474 17.01 19.63 -16.59
C GLY A 474 17.36 20.97 -15.94
N GLY A 475 18.48 21.57 -16.36
CA GLY A 475 18.90 22.90 -15.92
C GLY A 475 19.34 23.01 -14.46
N THR A 476 19.53 21.88 -13.78
CA THR A 476 19.92 21.88 -12.36
C THR A 476 21.43 21.95 -12.18
N ARG A 477 21.85 22.71 -11.17
CA ARG A 477 23.22 22.67 -10.67
C ARG A 477 23.41 21.51 -9.69
N ILE A 478 24.65 21.16 -9.34
CA ILE A 478 24.99 20.07 -8.41
C ILE A 478 24.56 20.34 -6.96
N GLU A 479 24.52 21.60 -6.53
CA GLU A 479 24.30 22.03 -5.15
C GLU A 479 23.01 21.46 -4.50
N PRO A 480 21.82 21.51 -5.13
CA PRO A 480 20.60 20.97 -4.53
C PRO A 480 20.54 19.43 -4.46
N TRP A 481 21.51 18.70 -5.03
CA TRP A 481 21.54 17.22 -5.06
C TRP A 481 22.21 16.58 -3.84
N ALA A 482 22.77 17.37 -2.93
CA ALA A 482 23.34 16.89 -1.68
C ALA A 482 23.06 17.87 -0.55
N THR A 483 23.01 17.36 0.68
CA THR A 483 22.73 18.15 1.86
C THR A 483 23.87 19.10 2.23
N GLY A 484 25.12 18.64 2.13
CA GLY A 484 26.30 19.46 2.45
C GLY A 484 26.79 20.36 1.31
N LEU A 485 26.03 20.48 0.22
CA LEU A 485 26.37 21.35 -0.92
C LEU A 485 25.49 22.58 -1.05
N SER A 486 24.33 22.62 -0.40
CA SER A 486 23.39 23.72 -0.56
C SER A 486 23.78 24.92 0.31
N ASP A 487 24.16 26.03 -0.34
CA ASP A 487 24.51 27.29 0.35
C ASP A 487 23.34 27.85 1.19
N SER A 488 22.09 27.52 0.85
CA SER A 488 20.89 27.88 1.60
C SER A 488 20.45 26.81 2.60
N GLY A 489 21.14 25.67 2.68
CA GLY A 489 20.71 24.48 3.41
C GLY A 489 19.54 23.73 2.76
N ASP A 490 19.02 24.20 1.62
CA ASP A 490 17.89 23.59 0.93
C ASP A 490 18.40 22.55 -0.09
N ALA A 491 18.45 21.29 0.33
CA ALA A 491 18.86 20.13 -0.47
C ALA A 491 17.70 19.65 -1.35
N ALA A 492 17.06 20.58 -2.06
CA ALA A 492 15.68 20.39 -2.50
C ALA A 492 15.48 19.22 -3.47
N LEU A 493 16.50 18.91 -4.28
CA LEU A 493 16.49 17.78 -5.21
C LEU A 493 16.98 16.49 -4.55
N TYR A 494 17.95 16.57 -3.63
CA TYR A 494 18.27 15.42 -2.79
C TYR A 494 17.01 14.88 -2.11
N ASN A 495 16.25 15.79 -1.50
CA ASN A 495 15.04 15.47 -0.76
C ASN A 495 13.94 14.82 -1.62
N SER A 496 13.69 15.32 -2.84
CA SER A 496 12.60 14.83 -3.70
C SER A 496 13.01 13.73 -4.67
N ASP A 497 14.26 13.72 -5.13
CA ASP A 497 14.72 12.92 -6.28
C ASP A 497 15.77 11.86 -5.89
N VAL A 498 16.37 11.94 -4.70
CA VAL A 498 17.41 10.99 -4.23
C VAL A 498 16.94 10.22 -2.99
N HIS A 499 16.53 10.94 -1.95
CA HIS A 499 16.16 10.40 -0.65
C HIS A 499 15.14 9.25 -0.70
N PRO A 500 14.06 9.32 -1.51
CA PRO A 500 13.09 8.21 -1.59
C PRO A 500 13.68 6.86 -2.03
N TYR A 501 14.81 6.87 -2.73
CA TYR A 501 15.48 5.67 -3.24
C TYR A 501 16.59 5.15 -2.33
N THR A 502 16.95 5.88 -1.27
CA THR A 502 18.12 5.56 -0.41
C THR A 502 18.00 4.24 0.34
N LYS A 503 16.78 3.74 0.53
CA LYS A 503 16.48 2.43 1.13
C LYS A 503 16.61 1.28 0.14
N MET A 504 16.68 1.55 -1.18
CA MET A 504 16.90 0.51 -2.19
C MET A 504 18.39 0.25 -2.37
N PRO A 505 18.84 -1.02 -2.27
CA PRO A 505 20.20 -1.38 -2.64
C PRO A 505 20.41 -1.13 -4.14
N ILE A 506 21.55 -0.52 -4.46
CA ILE A 506 21.97 -0.25 -5.83
C ILE A 506 23.38 -0.82 -6.07
N LYS A 507 23.63 -1.24 -7.30
CA LYS A 507 24.95 -1.65 -7.81
C LYS A 507 25.88 -0.47 -8.00
N GLY A 508 25.36 0.68 -8.43
CA GLY A 508 26.17 1.84 -8.81
C GLY A 508 25.36 3.04 -9.29
N VAL A 509 26.07 4.14 -9.52
CA VAL A 509 25.49 5.41 -9.97
C VAL A 509 26.07 5.82 -11.31
N LEU A 510 25.20 6.31 -12.20
CA LEU A 510 25.57 7.10 -13.37
C LEU A 510 25.24 8.56 -13.13
N TRP A 511 26.18 9.46 -13.40
CA TRP A 511 26.02 10.90 -13.18
C TRP A 511 26.36 11.70 -14.44
N TYR A 512 25.38 12.40 -14.98
CA TYR A 512 25.60 13.32 -16.11
C TYR A 512 25.06 14.70 -15.78
N GLN A 513 25.96 15.52 -15.25
CA GLN A 513 25.70 16.89 -14.85
C GLN A 513 26.95 17.75 -14.96
N GLY A 514 26.74 19.05 -15.16
CA GLY A 514 27.78 20.04 -15.00
C GLY A 514 27.53 21.30 -15.80
N GLU A 515 26.67 21.25 -16.82
CA GLU A 515 26.44 22.35 -17.75
C GLU A 515 25.98 23.62 -17.02
N ALA A 516 25.15 23.47 -15.98
CA ALA A 516 24.70 24.59 -15.14
C ALA A 516 25.77 25.10 -14.15
N ASN A 517 26.87 24.36 -13.97
CA ASN A 517 28.00 24.68 -13.09
C ASN A 517 29.27 25.10 -13.83
N VAL A 518 29.29 25.12 -15.18
CA VAL A 518 30.53 25.39 -15.96
C VAL A 518 31.25 26.67 -15.53
N ARG A 519 30.49 27.72 -15.18
CA ARG A 519 31.05 29.00 -14.72
C ARG A 519 31.77 28.94 -13.36
N ASN A 520 31.58 27.86 -12.59
CA ASN A 520 32.12 27.64 -11.25
C ASN A 520 33.05 26.42 -11.19
N GLY A 521 33.72 26.09 -12.32
CA GLY A 521 34.51 24.87 -12.47
C GLY A 521 35.57 24.65 -11.40
N SER A 522 36.20 25.71 -10.90
CA SER A 522 37.23 25.63 -9.84
C SER A 522 36.74 24.97 -8.54
N THR A 523 35.44 25.04 -8.25
CA THR A 523 34.81 24.44 -7.06
C THR A 523 34.16 23.08 -7.33
N TYR A 524 34.06 22.67 -8.59
CA TYR A 524 33.27 21.49 -8.97
C TYR A 524 33.87 20.17 -8.45
N THR A 525 35.20 20.09 -8.35
CA THR A 525 35.89 18.92 -7.79
C THR A 525 35.45 18.65 -6.35
N ASP A 526 35.49 19.67 -5.49
CA ASP A 526 35.13 19.56 -4.07
C ASP A 526 33.63 19.23 -3.92
N LYS A 527 32.80 19.80 -4.82
CA LYS A 527 31.37 19.51 -4.87
C LYS A 527 31.07 18.05 -5.22
N MET A 528 31.73 17.51 -6.24
CA MET A 528 31.63 16.11 -6.61
C MET A 528 32.09 15.18 -5.47
N GLN A 529 33.21 15.48 -4.81
CA GLN A 529 33.67 14.67 -3.68
C GLN A 529 32.65 14.63 -2.54
N THR A 530 32.04 15.77 -2.23
CA THR A 530 31.01 15.88 -1.18
C THR A 530 29.74 15.12 -1.57
N LEU A 531 29.23 15.31 -2.80
CA LEU A 531 28.08 14.58 -3.33
C LEU A 531 28.27 13.07 -3.20
N VAL A 532 29.37 12.54 -3.74
CA VAL A 532 29.64 11.10 -3.75
C VAL A 532 29.81 10.55 -2.34
N LYS A 533 30.51 11.28 -1.47
CA LYS A 533 30.70 10.89 -0.07
C LYS A 533 29.36 10.80 0.67
N GLU A 534 28.49 11.80 0.52
CA GLU A 534 27.18 11.82 1.17
C GLU A 534 26.26 10.71 0.65
N TRP A 535 26.19 10.52 -0.66
CA TRP A 535 25.36 9.47 -1.23
C TRP A 535 25.83 8.08 -0.80
N ARG A 536 27.14 7.80 -0.83
CA ARG A 536 27.67 6.54 -0.31
C ARG A 536 27.38 6.34 1.17
N ALA A 537 27.39 7.43 1.96
CA ALA A 537 27.06 7.37 3.38
C ALA A 537 25.58 7.04 3.64
N VAL A 538 24.63 7.70 2.96
CA VAL A 538 23.20 7.44 3.17
C VAL A 538 22.77 6.06 2.69
N TRP A 539 23.35 5.56 1.58
CA TRP A 539 23.13 4.18 1.13
C TRP A 539 23.89 3.13 1.95
N GLY A 540 24.86 3.54 2.79
CA GLY A 540 25.72 2.61 3.51
C GLY A 540 26.60 1.73 2.62
N ASN A 541 26.89 2.15 1.38
CA ASN A 541 27.60 1.35 0.38
C ASN A 541 28.62 2.19 -0.40
N ASN A 542 29.82 1.65 -0.61
CA ASN A 542 30.88 2.26 -1.44
C ASN A 542 30.74 1.87 -2.92
N PHE A 543 29.56 2.12 -3.50
CA PHE A 543 29.24 1.75 -4.87
C PHE A 543 30.09 2.51 -5.93
N PRO A 544 30.31 1.93 -7.13
CA PRO A 544 30.94 2.61 -8.25
C PRO A 544 30.16 3.86 -8.67
N PHE A 545 30.90 4.94 -8.95
CA PHE A 545 30.34 6.23 -9.39
C PHE A 545 30.91 6.61 -10.75
N TYR A 546 30.14 6.40 -11.82
CA TYR A 546 30.57 6.70 -13.19
C TYR A 546 29.89 7.96 -13.69
N PHE A 547 30.66 8.86 -14.29
CA PHE A 547 30.13 10.15 -14.74
C PHE A 547 30.62 10.55 -16.13
N VAL A 548 30.02 11.58 -16.70
CA VAL A 548 30.27 12.00 -18.09
C VAL A 548 30.98 13.34 -18.10
N GLN A 549 32.12 13.42 -18.79
CA GLN A 549 32.77 14.69 -19.10
C GLN A 549 31.83 15.53 -19.96
N LEU A 550 31.74 16.84 -19.78
CA LEU A 550 30.85 17.63 -20.64
C LEU A 550 31.29 17.63 -22.11
N ALA A 551 30.32 17.74 -23.01
CA ALA A 551 30.55 17.92 -24.43
C ALA A 551 31.12 19.32 -24.75
N SER A 552 31.84 19.43 -25.87
CA SER A 552 32.23 20.72 -26.45
C SER A 552 30.98 21.51 -26.87
N PHE A 553 30.95 22.81 -26.60
CA PHE A 553 29.78 23.65 -26.89
C PHE A 553 30.16 25.13 -27.01
N ASN A 554 29.92 25.70 -28.20
CA ASN A 554 30.24 27.07 -28.59
C ASN A 554 29.11 28.04 -28.19
N ASN A 555 29.10 28.47 -26.92
CA ASN A 555 28.08 29.40 -26.44
C ASN A 555 28.55 30.27 -25.26
N ARG A 556 29.86 30.45 -25.08
CA ARG A 556 30.39 31.25 -23.95
C ARG A 556 31.09 32.53 -24.40
N GLY A 557 31.06 32.85 -25.69
CA GLY A 557 31.64 34.08 -26.23
C GLY A 557 33.13 34.18 -25.90
N ASP A 558 33.54 35.23 -25.21
CA ASP A 558 34.95 35.45 -24.86
C ASP A 558 35.47 34.51 -23.76
N ALA A 559 34.59 33.76 -23.09
CA ALA A 559 34.95 32.86 -21.98
C ALA A 559 35.31 31.44 -22.43
N VAL A 560 36.04 31.31 -23.54
CA VAL A 560 36.35 30.04 -24.23
C VAL A 560 37.10 28.99 -23.38
N TYR A 561 37.72 29.42 -22.27
CA TYR A 561 38.50 28.54 -21.38
C TYR A 561 37.70 28.00 -20.18
N GLN A 562 36.49 28.48 -19.91
CA GLN A 562 35.69 28.01 -18.76
C GLN A 562 35.32 26.53 -18.86
N LEU A 563 34.99 26.05 -20.06
CA LEU A 563 34.64 24.65 -20.27
C LEU A 563 35.86 23.70 -20.10
N PRO A 564 37.04 24.00 -20.67
CA PRO A 564 38.28 23.28 -20.36
C PRO A 564 38.68 23.27 -18.88
N GLU A 565 38.53 24.40 -18.19
CA GLU A 565 38.75 24.47 -16.74
C GLU A 565 37.78 23.55 -15.98
N PHE A 566 36.52 23.49 -16.42
CA PHE A 566 35.53 22.56 -15.90
C PHE A 566 35.89 21.10 -16.19
N TRP A 567 36.37 20.78 -17.40
CA TRP A 567 36.87 19.44 -17.75
C TRP A 567 38.03 19.00 -16.88
N ALA A 568 38.94 19.93 -16.54
CA ALA A 568 40.00 19.64 -15.59
C ALA A 568 39.47 19.38 -14.18
N ALA A 569 38.44 20.10 -13.74
CA ALA A 569 37.78 19.82 -12.47
C ALA A 569 37.09 18.45 -12.43
N GLN A 570 36.43 18.04 -13.53
CA GLN A 570 35.86 16.71 -13.70
C GLN A 570 36.94 15.61 -13.70
N THR A 571 38.06 15.85 -14.40
CA THR A 571 39.20 14.92 -14.40
C THR A 571 39.80 14.78 -13.00
N LYS A 572 39.97 15.90 -12.28
CA LYS A 572 40.47 15.89 -10.90
C LYS A 572 39.51 15.16 -9.95
N ALA A 573 38.19 15.31 -10.14
CA ALA A 573 37.21 14.57 -9.35
C ALA A 573 37.37 13.05 -9.54
N MET A 574 37.55 12.58 -10.78
CA MET A 574 37.81 11.16 -11.05
C MET A 574 39.09 10.66 -10.37
N GLU A 575 40.16 11.45 -10.40
CA GLU A 575 41.43 11.09 -9.75
C GLU A 575 41.32 10.98 -8.22
N LEU A 576 40.45 11.79 -7.60
CA LEU A 576 40.32 11.87 -6.14
C LEU A 576 39.23 10.96 -5.56
N ILE A 577 38.19 10.64 -6.34
CA ILE A 577 37.06 9.84 -5.88
C ILE A 577 37.38 8.36 -6.16
N PRO A 578 37.57 7.52 -5.12
CA PRO A 578 37.83 6.10 -5.32
C PRO A 578 36.61 5.40 -5.92
N ASN A 579 36.85 4.29 -6.63
CA ASN A 579 35.79 3.52 -7.31
C ASN A 579 34.92 4.42 -8.21
N SER A 580 35.58 5.21 -9.07
CA SER A 580 34.93 6.13 -10.00
C SER A 580 35.55 6.06 -11.39
N GLY A 581 34.85 6.62 -12.37
CA GLY A 581 35.30 6.68 -13.76
C GLY A 581 34.57 7.75 -14.55
N MET A 582 35.20 8.23 -15.62
CA MET A 582 34.70 9.32 -16.44
C MET A 582 34.64 8.93 -17.92
N ALA A 583 33.46 8.97 -18.51
CA ALA A 583 33.28 8.88 -19.95
C ALA A 583 33.65 10.22 -20.61
N VAL A 584 34.75 10.24 -21.37
CA VAL A 584 35.16 11.39 -22.20
C VAL A 584 34.30 11.41 -23.45
N ILE A 585 33.69 12.55 -23.82
CA ILE A 585 32.75 12.62 -24.97
C ILE A 585 32.97 13.80 -25.92
N THR A 586 34.08 14.54 -25.76
CA THR A 586 34.41 15.73 -26.58
C THR A 586 34.40 15.49 -28.09
N VAL A 587 34.61 14.25 -28.56
CA VAL A 587 34.68 13.90 -30.00
C VAL A 587 33.37 13.40 -30.61
N ILE A 588 32.30 13.28 -29.81
CA ILE A 588 30.98 12.77 -30.26
C ILE A 588 29.86 13.79 -30.09
N SER A 589 30.22 15.05 -29.82
CA SER A 589 29.32 16.20 -29.75
C SER A 589 29.49 17.11 -30.96
N THR A 590 28.42 17.80 -31.34
CA THR A 590 28.53 18.97 -32.21
C THR A 590 28.65 20.22 -31.35
N ILE A 591 29.49 21.18 -31.75
CA ILE A 591 29.75 22.38 -30.94
C ILE A 591 28.55 23.34 -30.88
N ASP A 592 27.53 23.14 -31.71
CA ASP A 592 26.32 23.97 -31.78
C ASP A 592 25.18 23.44 -30.89
N ASN A 593 25.35 22.29 -30.23
CA ASN A 593 24.29 21.66 -29.45
C ASN A 593 24.79 21.19 -28.08
N ILE A 594 24.25 21.81 -27.02
CA ILE A 594 24.52 21.45 -25.62
C ILE A 594 24.01 20.04 -25.26
N HIS A 595 23.13 19.46 -26.07
CA HIS A 595 22.59 18.11 -25.93
C HIS A 595 23.13 17.19 -27.04
N PRO A 596 24.34 16.62 -26.88
CA PRO A 596 24.94 15.77 -27.91
C PRO A 596 24.05 14.58 -28.23
N LYS A 597 23.82 14.34 -29.53
CA LYS A 597 22.86 13.34 -30.03
C LYS A 597 23.35 11.90 -29.90
N ASN A 598 24.66 11.67 -29.99
CA ASN A 598 25.23 10.32 -29.91
C ASN A 598 25.25 9.81 -28.45
N LYS A 599 24.07 9.47 -27.91
CA LYS A 599 23.93 8.94 -26.54
C LYS A 599 24.33 7.47 -26.42
N ASP A 600 24.27 6.74 -27.53
CA ASP A 600 24.82 5.39 -27.66
C ASP A 600 26.25 5.30 -27.14
N GLU A 601 27.16 6.10 -27.73
CA GLU A 601 28.56 6.07 -27.33
C GLU A 601 28.79 6.59 -25.90
N VAL A 602 27.93 7.46 -25.36
CA VAL A 602 27.97 7.85 -23.95
C VAL A 602 27.67 6.66 -23.05
N GLY A 603 26.57 5.95 -23.31
CA GLY A 603 26.17 4.75 -22.58
C GLY A 603 27.21 3.63 -22.69
N ARG A 604 27.74 3.40 -23.90
CA ARG A 604 28.81 2.42 -24.16
C ARG A 604 30.06 2.70 -23.35
N ARG A 605 30.52 3.97 -23.32
CA ARG A 605 31.72 4.36 -22.56
C ARG A 605 31.53 4.20 -21.05
N LEU A 606 30.35 4.50 -20.52
CA LEU A 606 30.02 4.22 -19.11
C LEU A 606 29.99 2.71 -18.84
N ALA A 607 29.43 1.92 -19.76
CA ALA A 607 29.37 0.46 -19.62
C ALA A 607 30.77 -0.18 -19.64
N LEU A 608 31.69 0.34 -20.46
CA LEU A 608 33.09 -0.07 -20.45
C LEU A 608 33.76 0.15 -19.09
N TRP A 609 33.55 1.32 -18.49
CA TRP A 609 34.02 1.61 -17.14
C TRP A 609 33.46 0.66 -16.10
N ALA A 610 32.15 0.36 -16.16
CA ALA A 610 31.52 -0.61 -15.26
C ALA A 610 32.07 -2.04 -15.46
N LYS A 611 32.19 -2.52 -16.70
CA LYS A 611 32.75 -3.84 -17.03
C LYS A 611 34.14 -4.03 -16.41
N HIS A 612 35.00 -3.04 -16.53
CA HIS A 612 36.33 -3.08 -15.91
C HIS A 612 36.29 -2.89 -14.39
N GLY A 613 35.80 -1.74 -13.92
CA GLY A 613 35.93 -1.32 -12.52
C GLY A 613 34.94 -1.99 -11.54
N THR A 614 33.83 -2.51 -12.04
CA THR A 614 32.77 -3.13 -11.20
C THR A 614 32.69 -4.64 -11.39
N TYR A 615 32.88 -5.13 -12.61
CA TYR A 615 32.75 -6.56 -12.92
C TYR A 615 34.10 -7.28 -13.10
N GLY A 616 35.22 -6.57 -12.98
CA GLY A 616 36.56 -7.18 -12.99
C GLY A 616 36.97 -7.74 -14.35
N ILE A 617 36.45 -7.19 -15.44
CA ILE A 617 36.85 -7.59 -16.79
C ILE A 617 38.17 -6.87 -17.13
N ASP A 618 39.29 -7.54 -16.88
CA ASP A 618 40.63 -6.96 -16.99
C ASP A 618 41.14 -6.83 -18.45
N ASN A 619 40.75 -7.76 -19.32
CA ASN A 619 41.15 -7.75 -20.74
C ASN A 619 40.23 -6.85 -21.61
N LEU A 620 40.01 -5.61 -21.15
CA LEU A 620 39.11 -4.66 -21.79
C LEU A 620 39.77 -3.27 -21.86
N VAL A 621 39.74 -2.64 -23.03
CA VAL A 621 40.11 -1.23 -23.15
C VAL A 621 38.88 -0.39 -22.79
N TYR A 622 38.90 0.20 -21.59
CA TYR A 622 37.71 0.81 -20.99
C TYR A 622 37.69 2.34 -20.98
N SER A 623 38.81 2.97 -21.37
CA SER A 623 38.99 4.42 -21.37
C SER A 623 40.00 4.82 -22.43
N GLY A 624 39.91 6.07 -22.90
CA GLY A 624 40.92 6.64 -23.76
C GLY A 624 42.18 7.11 -23.01
N PRO A 625 43.19 7.58 -23.75
CA PRO A 625 44.48 7.98 -23.19
C PRO A 625 44.37 9.11 -22.17
N MET A 626 45.10 8.98 -21.06
CA MET A 626 45.18 10.00 -20.01
C MET A 626 46.64 10.30 -19.67
N VAL A 627 46.98 11.57 -19.44
CA VAL A 627 48.37 11.95 -19.14
C VAL A 627 48.85 11.29 -17.85
N LYS A 628 49.92 10.50 -17.97
CA LYS A 628 50.65 9.89 -16.85
C LYS A 628 51.77 10.80 -16.35
N LYS A 629 52.57 11.30 -17.29
CA LYS A 629 53.72 12.19 -17.02
C LYS A 629 54.13 12.93 -18.28
N MET A 630 54.96 13.96 -18.11
CA MET A 630 55.59 14.70 -19.19
C MET A 630 57.10 14.76 -18.94
N VAL A 631 57.88 14.83 -20.02
CA VAL A 631 59.34 14.99 -19.96
C VAL A 631 59.75 16.02 -21.00
N LYS A 632 60.54 17.02 -20.59
CA LYS A 632 61.14 17.97 -21.51
C LYS A 632 62.35 17.34 -22.19
N GLU A 633 62.41 17.44 -23.51
CA GLU A 633 63.47 16.92 -24.38
C GLU A 633 64.01 18.07 -25.26
N GLY A 634 64.91 18.88 -24.70
CA GLY A 634 65.39 20.10 -25.37
C GLY A 634 64.26 21.11 -25.57
N ASP A 635 63.97 21.44 -26.83
CA ASP A 635 62.88 22.33 -27.24
C ASP A 635 61.53 21.63 -27.44
N LYS A 636 61.42 20.37 -27.00
CA LYS A 636 60.22 19.53 -27.12
C LYS A 636 59.70 19.08 -25.76
N ILE A 637 58.44 18.71 -25.71
CA ILE A 637 57.85 18.00 -24.56
C ILE A 637 57.27 16.68 -25.03
N ARG A 638 57.72 15.59 -24.41
CA ARG A 638 57.15 14.25 -24.59
C ARG A 638 56.08 14.00 -23.54
N VAL A 639 54.88 13.67 -23.99
CA VAL A 639 53.72 13.35 -23.17
C VAL A 639 53.53 11.83 -23.15
N PHE A 640 53.52 11.26 -21.96
CA PHE A 640 53.28 9.84 -21.72
C PHE A 640 51.84 9.65 -21.24
N PHE A 641 51.17 8.63 -21.78
CA PHE A 641 49.79 8.34 -21.46
C PHE A 641 49.65 6.98 -20.76
N ASP A 642 48.72 6.90 -19.82
CA ASP A 642 48.09 5.66 -19.39
C ASP A 642 46.87 5.38 -20.30
N ARG A 643 46.29 4.17 -20.21
CA ARG A 643 45.07 3.76 -20.92
C ARG A 643 45.17 3.88 -22.46
N VAL A 644 46.34 3.55 -22.98
CA VAL A 644 46.64 3.60 -24.42
C VAL A 644 46.08 2.43 -25.23
N GLY A 645 45.49 1.41 -24.59
CA GLY A 645 45.01 0.21 -25.28
C GLY A 645 46.09 -0.44 -26.15
N GLY A 646 45.76 -0.78 -27.39
CA GLY A 646 46.69 -1.26 -28.42
C GLY A 646 47.63 -0.20 -29.00
N GLY A 647 47.53 1.04 -28.54
CA GLY A 647 48.40 2.18 -28.90
C GLY A 647 47.61 3.46 -29.19
N LEU A 648 48.34 4.56 -29.37
CA LEU A 648 47.76 5.84 -29.74
C LEU A 648 47.41 5.90 -31.24
N ALA A 649 46.37 6.64 -31.58
CA ALA A 649 45.92 6.86 -32.95
C ALA A 649 45.33 8.26 -33.14
N SER A 650 45.28 8.70 -34.40
CA SER A 650 44.51 9.84 -34.84
C SER A 650 43.18 9.36 -35.41
N ARG A 651 42.05 9.90 -34.93
CA ARG A 651 40.69 9.51 -35.32
C ARG A 651 40.43 9.55 -36.82
N ASN A 652 41.09 10.48 -37.51
CA ASN A 652 40.87 10.77 -38.92
C ASN A 652 42.13 10.55 -39.77
N ASN A 653 43.17 9.91 -39.22
CA ASN A 653 44.47 9.73 -39.88
C ASN A 653 45.14 11.05 -40.32
N LEU A 654 44.72 12.19 -39.79
CA LEU A 654 45.37 13.49 -39.99
C LEU A 654 46.38 13.77 -38.87
N PRO A 655 47.32 14.73 -39.06
CA PRO A 655 48.19 15.19 -37.98
C PRO A 655 47.40 15.52 -36.71
N LEU A 656 48.00 15.29 -35.54
CA LEU A 656 47.34 15.59 -34.28
C LEU A 656 47.06 17.09 -34.18
N ASN A 657 45.85 17.45 -33.75
CA ASN A 657 45.41 18.83 -33.61
C ASN A 657 45.15 19.21 -32.14
N TRP A 658 44.89 20.49 -31.89
CA TRP A 658 44.59 21.05 -30.56
C TRP A 658 45.72 20.93 -29.52
N PHE A 659 46.97 20.86 -29.97
CA PHE A 659 48.13 20.95 -29.08
C PHE A 659 48.69 22.36 -29.07
N GLU A 660 48.90 22.89 -27.87
CA GLU A 660 49.56 24.18 -27.66
C GLU A 660 50.63 24.06 -26.58
N ILE A 661 51.69 24.83 -26.74
CA ILE A 661 52.88 24.83 -25.89
C ILE A 661 53.24 26.26 -25.51
N ALA A 662 53.75 26.46 -24.29
CA ALA A 662 54.20 27.77 -23.81
C ALA A 662 55.51 27.65 -23.03
N GLY A 663 56.29 28.74 -23.02
CA GLY A 663 57.42 28.90 -22.12
C GLY A 663 56.97 29.34 -20.73
N ALA A 664 57.91 29.83 -19.91
CA ALA A 664 57.60 30.33 -18.57
C ALA A 664 56.65 31.56 -18.55
N ASP A 665 56.53 32.27 -19.67
CA ASP A 665 55.63 33.40 -19.86
C ASP A 665 54.15 33.00 -20.03
N SER A 666 53.85 31.71 -20.15
CA SER A 666 52.50 31.17 -20.37
C SER A 666 51.83 31.67 -21.65
N ASN A 667 52.61 32.17 -22.63
CA ASN A 667 52.10 32.54 -23.95
C ASN A 667 51.97 31.29 -24.81
N PHE A 668 50.79 30.69 -24.80
CA PHE A 668 50.48 29.50 -25.58
C PHE A 668 50.45 29.79 -27.07
N VAL A 669 51.15 28.94 -27.83
CA VAL A 669 51.12 28.92 -29.30
C VAL A 669 50.83 27.50 -29.77
N GLU A 670 50.27 27.40 -30.98
CA GLU A 670 50.03 26.11 -31.62
C GLU A 670 51.34 25.31 -31.77
N ALA A 671 51.24 24.00 -31.54
CA ALA A 671 52.36 23.08 -31.56
C ALA A 671 52.11 21.91 -32.50
N ASN A 672 53.16 21.48 -33.18
CA ASN A 672 53.15 20.19 -33.87
C ASN A 672 53.17 19.08 -32.83
N ALA A 673 52.35 18.05 -33.04
CA ALA A 673 52.27 16.88 -32.18
C ALA A 673 52.36 15.59 -33.01
N VAL A 674 53.30 14.71 -32.65
CA VAL A 674 53.57 13.46 -33.38
C VAL A 674 53.49 12.27 -32.43
N ILE A 675 52.78 11.22 -32.83
CA ILE A 675 52.75 9.96 -32.10
C ILE A 675 54.07 9.21 -32.33
N GLU A 676 54.78 8.94 -31.24
CA GLU A 676 55.96 8.08 -31.22
C GLU A 676 55.72 6.95 -30.19
N ASN A 677 55.45 5.74 -30.69
CA ASN A 677 55.00 4.61 -29.88
C ASN A 677 53.73 4.96 -29.07
N ASN A 678 53.80 4.86 -27.74
CA ASN A 678 52.71 5.21 -26.81
C ASN A 678 52.89 6.61 -26.20
N THR A 679 53.62 7.49 -26.88
CA THR A 679 53.89 8.87 -26.44
C THR A 679 53.54 9.86 -27.54
N VAL A 680 53.32 11.12 -27.17
CA VAL A 680 53.18 12.22 -28.11
C VAL A 680 54.33 13.20 -27.88
N LEU A 681 55.10 13.47 -28.93
CA LEU A 681 56.14 14.49 -28.91
C LEU A 681 55.56 15.81 -29.44
N VAL A 682 55.62 16.86 -28.62
CA VAL A 682 55.01 18.17 -28.88
C VAL A 682 56.09 19.23 -28.99
N ASN A 683 56.10 20.02 -30.07
CA ASN A 683 57.07 21.10 -30.26
C ASN A 683 56.59 22.21 -31.19
N THR A 684 57.27 23.35 -31.15
CA THR A 684 57.10 24.46 -32.09
C THR A 684 58.40 25.23 -32.23
N ASN A 685 58.63 25.86 -33.38
CA ASN A 685 59.83 26.67 -33.58
C ASN A 685 59.82 27.99 -32.76
N LEU A 686 58.64 28.39 -32.28
CA LEU A 686 58.41 29.64 -31.56
C LEU A 686 58.76 29.59 -30.06
N VAL A 687 58.83 28.40 -29.46
CA VAL A 687 59.08 28.20 -28.01
C VAL A 687 60.30 27.32 -27.85
N LYS A 688 61.44 27.92 -27.47
CA LYS A 688 62.72 27.20 -27.31
C LYS A 688 62.86 26.51 -25.95
N GLU A 689 62.23 27.07 -24.93
CA GLU A 689 62.28 26.56 -23.56
C GLU A 689 60.87 26.23 -23.08
N PRO A 690 60.25 25.15 -23.59
CA PRO A 690 58.86 24.85 -23.25
C PRO A 690 58.71 24.39 -21.80
N VAL A 691 57.65 24.88 -21.15
CA VAL A 691 57.32 24.62 -19.74
C VAL A 691 55.90 24.07 -19.60
N PHE A 692 54.98 24.47 -20.46
CA PHE A 692 53.57 24.08 -20.39
C PHE A 692 53.11 23.42 -21.68
N VAL A 693 52.24 22.42 -21.55
CA VAL A 693 51.49 21.84 -22.66
C VAL A 693 50.01 21.82 -22.30
N ARG A 694 49.17 22.21 -23.25
CA ARG A 694 47.73 21.98 -23.18
C ARG A 694 47.22 21.30 -24.44
N PHE A 695 46.22 20.45 -24.27
CA PHE A 695 45.56 19.69 -25.32
C PHE A 695 44.05 19.85 -25.19
N ALA A 696 43.38 20.15 -26.31
CA ALA A 696 41.94 20.37 -26.37
C ALA A 696 41.47 21.37 -25.28
N TRP A 697 42.23 22.46 -25.09
CA TRP A 697 41.97 23.45 -24.05
C TRP A 697 41.16 24.64 -24.60
N ASN A 698 40.06 24.33 -25.27
CA ASN A 698 39.12 25.30 -25.82
C ASN A 698 37.70 24.71 -25.85
N GLU A 699 36.67 25.52 -25.60
CA GLU A 699 35.28 25.05 -25.61
C GLU A 699 34.78 24.51 -26.95
N ILE A 700 35.42 24.92 -28.05
CA ILE A 700 35.14 24.42 -29.41
C ILE A 700 36.08 23.29 -29.84
N ALA A 701 36.84 22.71 -28.90
CA ALA A 701 37.81 21.68 -29.24
C ALA A 701 37.14 20.43 -29.82
N GLU A 702 37.60 20.02 -31.00
CA GLU A 702 37.26 18.76 -31.68
C GLU A 702 38.55 17.93 -31.90
N PRO A 703 39.15 17.41 -30.82
CA PRO A 703 40.43 16.72 -30.90
C PRO A 703 40.38 15.39 -31.66
N ASN A 704 41.49 15.03 -32.29
CA ASN A 704 41.64 13.74 -32.99
C ASN A 704 42.53 12.71 -32.26
N LEU A 705 43.17 13.03 -31.13
CA LEU A 705 43.94 12.03 -30.36
C LEU A 705 43.01 11.04 -29.64
N MET A 706 43.24 9.75 -29.89
CA MET A 706 42.52 8.63 -29.26
C MET A 706 43.44 7.42 -29.10
N ASN A 707 42.96 6.35 -28.47
CA ASN A 707 43.58 5.02 -28.61
C ASN A 707 43.08 4.31 -29.88
N LYS A 708 43.73 3.21 -30.26
CA LYS A 708 43.36 2.42 -31.46
C LYS A 708 41.95 1.81 -31.38
N GLU A 709 41.40 1.69 -30.19
CA GLU A 709 40.03 1.22 -29.93
C GLU A 709 38.96 2.32 -30.08
N GLY A 710 39.37 3.55 -30.44
CA GLY A 710 38.46 4.65 -30.73
C GLY A 710 38.01 5.46 -29.52
N LEU A 711 38.63 5.28 -28.36
CA LEU A 711 38.32 6.06 -27.15
C LEU A 711 39.20 7.33 -27.09
N PRO A 712 38.60 8.53 -26.98
CA PRO A 712 39.31 9.80 -27.05
C PRO A 712 40.17 10.07 -25.82
N ALA A 713 41.28 10.78 -26.03
CA ALA A 713 42.04 11.35 -24.93
C ALA A 713 41.26 12.48 -24.24
N ASN A 714 41.38 12.61 -22.92
CA ASN A 714 40.77 13.72 -22.19
C ASN A 714 41.56 15.02 -22.38
N SER A 715 40.87 16.17 -22.31
CA SER A 715 41.52 17.49 -22.28
C SER A 715 42.46 17.64 -21.08
N PHE A 716 43.59 18.33 -21.26
CA PHE A 716 44.53 18.61 -20.19
C PHE A 716 45.30 19.91 -20.38
N TYR A 717 45.73 20.49 -19.27
CA TYR A 717 46.73 21.54 -19.16
C TYR A 717 47.67 21.16 -18.01
N ARG A 718 48.98 21.06 -18.29
CA ARG A 718 50.01 20.62 -17.33
C ARG A 718 51.33 21.38 -17.54
N ASP A 719 52.12 21.47 -16.47
CA ASP A 719 53.55 21.78 -16.60
C ASP A 719 54.38 20.54 -16.97
N VAL A 720 55.66 20.76 -17.31
CA VAL A 720 56.66 19.70 -17.56
C VAL A 720 56.88 18.75 -16.37
N ARG A 721 56.44 19.11 -15.16
CA ARG A 721 56.47 18.22 -13.98
C ARG A 721 55.19 17.37 -13.86
N GLY A 722 54.22 17.56 -14.76
CA GLY A 722 52.97 16.81 -14.81
C GLY A 722 51.92 17.28 -13.79
N GLN A 723 52.09 18.43 -13.13
CA GLN A 723 51.11 18.94 -12.16
C GLN A 723 49.96 19.68 -12.86
N LEU A 724 48.73 19.46 -12.37
CA LEU A 724 47.57 20.31 -12.69
C LEU A 724 47.84 21.71 -12.12
N LEU A 725 48.03 22.68 -13.00
CA LEU A 725 48.16 24.07 -12.58
C LEU A 725 46.75 24.67 -12.45
N ARG A 726 46.41 25.16 -11.26
CA ARG A 726 45.40 26.20 -11.13
C ARG A 726 46.07 27.51 -11.56
N LYS A 727 45.41 28.31 -12.39
CA LYS A 727 45.70 29.76 -12.35
C LYS A 727 45.14 30.24 -11.01
N GLU A 728 46.02 30.72 -10.14
CA GLU A 728 45.60 31.53 -8.98
C GLU A 728 44.88 32.80 -9.44
#